data_AF-K2NS65-F1
#
_entry.id   AF-K2NS65-F1
#
_cell.length_a   1.000
_cell.length_b   1.000
_cell.length_c   1.000
_cell.angle_alpha   90.00
_cell.angle_beta   90.00
_cell.angle_gamma   90.00
#
_symmetry.space_group_name_H-M   'P 1'
#
loop_
_entity.id
_entity.type
_entity.pdbx_description
1 polymer ?
#
loop_
_entity_poly.entity_id
_entity_poly.type
_entity_poly.pdbx_seq_one_letter_code
_entity_poly.pdbx_strand_id
1 'polypeptide(L)'
;MLLAKGNVHDGVSREMLYAAGAVTAAGSTLSFVRNQALLPRMLSVSLSLAAGAHLRVACNDAGGRVLSTAEEYAAAGFGDAGSIDVAGCDACDRDTHCYAPGTASVRMKSGVCVCACASGGYGEACVPVGASALPPAVGTASSVFFREGVTVRSVFVVPAGTGEVTLRHVVLDGVSPVLYVPWMARDGVRIVVQNVSLRNGAVLYVMGGGVLRGAMAAGSDESGPVELSVCDVEALNGALVLTGTFPAGSVLTVTDSLLVSARPTPLVYLPGLQSSPYAPVLVLSGLRLVRSVLVVSDVALVTVMTGGRTVVVDGAELELVGGGVALDTAVFGGDVALYASARMVASGGAVLRVSGSQVYAAHGLVFGSGVEANASAVVVNDNTGVLTHGALLVLRGSASFASGSWLSVRGNSISGRLLSVPSYPRSADLAQSTLTLHGNDGSGSVVMDGTVALVGAGGKFVVGCLTLNGQTLQPMDYRPAGIIGEFRLLACGVCDADVSCFAAGTRAMSGSCGCRCAEGGYERDCLPVYLPRVDGCNRTLAPPLLSHTATLTETRSLTPTWTPTPPTTSLSTAHYSPAQYGPTETLQVTETVALPPTRTPTASVSSTLWWSDVACPTLAVKTTAAGGSLTQNDIRGGGGVVPTRLMVALPPPFRWARDPQLGRHLSFLPVSTAQPSGFGGPWGVMLSNATWVRNATNPFTVLELAVPVHRGYFIGADETIVIRCDAAAVFGGCKGVLLGSFTIAANTLPAAASALSAITGVVAGATAVAVVVTGGLGSILEIQALGVFARMSCASAQERASTVALPYFLSVFAALNPLWMVVG
;
A
#
# COMPACT_ATOMS: atom_id res chain seq x y z
N MET A 1 -29.24 -22.03 6.65
CA MET A 1 -28.47 -23.07 7.38
C MET A 1 -27.02 -22.63 7.46
N LEU A 2 -26.37 -22.82 8.60
CA LEU A 2 -24.91 -22.81 8.75
C LEU A 2 -24.47 -24.24 9.08
N LEU A 3 -23.38 -24.73 8.47
CA LEU A 3 -22.85 -26.07 8.73
C LEU A 3 -21.33 -26.01 8.88
N ALA A 4 -20.84 -26.31 10.08
CA ALA A 4 -19.43 -26.55 10.36
C ALA A 4 -19.23 -28.06 10.58
N LYS A 5 -18.59 -28.76 9.62
CA LYS A 5 -18.44 -30.21 9.63
C LYS A 5 -16.98 -30.62 9.44
N GLY A 6 -16.39 -31.29 10.42
CA GLY A 6 -15.06 -31.89 10.31
C GLY A 6 -13.88 -30.91 10.38
N ASN A 7 -14.06 -29.70 10.94
CA ASN A 7 -12.98 -28.71 11.03
C ASN A 7 -12.03 -29.03 12.19
N VAL A 8 -10.73 -28.86 11.99
CA VAL A 8 -9.73 -28.92 13.07
C VAL A 8 -9.21 -27.51 13.33
N HIS A 9 -9.20 -27.09 14.59
CA HIS A 9 -8.75 -25.79 15.06
C HIS A 9 -7.68 -25.95 16.13
N ASP A 10 -6.44 -25.71 15.71
CA ASP A 10 -5.21 -25.79 16.49
C ASP A 10 -4.81 -24.46 17.15
N GLY A 11 -5.67 -23.44 17.08
CA GLY A 11 -5.43 -22.14 17.70
C GLY A 11 -5.51 -22.18 19.22
N VAL A 12 -4.38 -21.96 19.90
CA VAL A 12 -4.29 -21.87 21.38
C VAL A 12 -4.66 -20.49 21.96
N SER A 13 -4.89 -19.48 21.11
CA SER A 13 -5.07 -18.07 21.52
C SER A 13 -6.44 -17.47 21.19
N ARG A 14 -7.27 -18.19 20.42
CA ARG A 14 -8.60 -17.78 19.96
C ARG A 14 -9.49 -19.01 19.77
N GLU A 15 -10.78 -18.84 19.98
CA GLU A 15 -11.80 -19.86 19.72
C GLU A 15 -11.94 -20.19 18.22
N MET A 16 -12.53 -21.35 17.90
CA MET A 16 -12.70 -21.85 16.52
C MET A 16 -13.62 -20.97 15.67
N LEU A 17 -14.63 -20.35 16.28
CA LEU A 17 -15.45 -19.33 15.63
C LEU A 17 -15.54 -18.08 16.51
N TYR A 18 -15.29 -16.92 15.91
CA TYR A 18 -15.39 -15.62 16.56
C TYR A 18 -16.28 -14.68 15.74
N ALA A 19 -17.14 -13.94 16.41
CA ALA A 19 -17.87 -12.82 15.82
C ALA A 19 -17.72 -11.60 16.74
N ALA A 20 -17.49 -10.42 16.14
CA ALA A 20 -17.37 -9.17 16.88
C ALA A 20 -18.70 -8.64 17.46
N GLY A 21 -19.81 -9.35 17.23
CA GLY A 21 -21.15 -9.02 17.69
C GLY A 21 -22.04 -10.26 17.73
N ALA A 22 -23.34 -10.06 18.02
CA ALA A 22 -24.30 -11.16 18.11
C ALA A 22 -24.71 -11.72 16.73
N VAL A 23 -24.93 -13.02 16.66
CA VAL A 23 -25.45 -13.74 15.49
C VAL A 23 -26.89 -14.14 15.76
N THR A 24 -27.83 -13.44 15.11
CA THR A 24 -29.26 -13.73 15.18
C THR A 24 -29.66 -14.73 14.09
N ALA A 25 -30.23 -15.86 14.47
CA ALA A 25 -30.76 -16.86 13.53
C ALA A 25 -32.30 -16.94 13.65
N ALA A 26 -33.01 -16.90 12.52
CA ALA A 26 -34.45 -17.08 12.43
C ALA A 26 -34.78 -18.14 11.37
N GLY A 27 -35.73 -19.04 11.65
CA GLY A 27 -36.13 -20.10 10.71
C GLY A 27 -34.97 -20.97 10.17
N SER A 28 -33.87 -21.08 10.91
CA SER A 28 -32.57 -21.53 10.40
C SER A 28 -31.89 -22.54 11.31
N THR A 29 -31.39 -23.63 10.72
CA THR A 29 -30.53 -24.60 11.42
C THR A 29 -29.07 -24.14 11.41
N LEU A 30 -28.44 -24.14 12.59
CA LEU A 30 -27.01 -24.02 12.79
C LEU A 30 -26.49 -25.41 13.19
N SER A 31 -25.60 -26.01 12.43
CA SER A 31 -25.14 -27.38 12.65
C SER A 31 -23.62 -27.46 12.83
N PHE A 32 -23.16 -28.02 13.94
CA PHE A 32 -21.73 -28.20 14.26
C PHE A 32 -21.43 -29.67 14.52
N VAL A 33 -20.65 -30.29 13.64
CA VAL A 33 -20.42 -31.74 13.62
C VAL A 33 -18.93 -32.06 13.53
N ARG A 34 -18.40 -32.89 14.44
CA ARG A 34 -17.01 -33.42 14.39
C ARG A 34 -15.93 -32.36 14.23
N ASN A 35 -16.14 -31.18 14.79
CA ASN A 35 -15.12 -30.15 14.81
C ASN A 35 -14.25 -30.34 16.06
N GLN A 36 -12.93 -30.18 15.94
CA GLN A 36 -11.96 -30.37 17.02
C GLN A 36 -11.30 -29.04 17.36
N ALA A 37 -11.37 -28.60 18.61
CA ALA A 37 -10.76 -27.35 19.09
C ALA A 37 -9.78 -27.63 20.24
N LEU A 38 -8.58 -27.05 20.19
CA LEU A 38 -7.63 -27.14 21.31
C LEU A 38 -8.07 -26.38 22.58
N LEU A 39 -8.91 -25.36 22.44
CA LEU A 39 -9.46 -24.63 23.58
C LEU A 39 -10.74 -25.29 24.11
N PRO A 40 -10.98 -25.29 25.44
CA PRO A 40 -12.26 -25.72 26.02
C PRO A 40 -13.47 -24.91 25.52
N ARG A 41 -13.22 -23.72 24.97
CA ARG A 41 -14.22 -22.83 24.37
C ARG A 41 -14.05 -22.87 22.84
N MET A 42 -15.06 -23.38 22.14
CA MET A 42 -15.09 -23.47 20.68
C MET A 42 -15.61 -22.20 20.02
N LEU A 43 -16.56 -21.51 20.65
CA LEU A 43 -17.18 -20.30 20.09
C LEU A 43 -16.99 -19.09 21.02
N SER A 44 -16.72 -17.94 20.40
CA SER A 44 -16.85 -16.62 21.03
C SER A 44 -17.78 -15.78 20.16
N VAL A 45 -19.05 -16.15 20.26
CA VAL A 45 -20.19 -15.57 19.52
C VAL A 45 -21.38 -15.51 20.49
N SER A 46 -22.08 -14.38 20.56
CA SER A 46 -23.38 -14.32 21.21
C SER A 46 -24.45 -14.82 20.24
N LEU A 47 -25.04 -15.98 20.48
CA LEU A 47 -26.04 -16.59 19.61
C LEU A 47 -27.45 -16.25 20.10
N SER A 48 -28.26 -15.63 19.25
CA SER A 48 -29.68 -15.37 19.54
C SER A 48 -30.57 -16.14 18.57
N LEU A 49 -31.28 -17.15 19.09
CA LEU A 49 -32.23 -17.95 18.30
C LEU A 49 -33.62 -17.35 18.37
N ALA A 50 -34.11 -16.84 17.23
CA ALA A 50 -35.51 -16.48 17.04
C ALA A 50 -36.36 -17.72 16.68
N ALA A 51 -37.69 -17.54 16.63
CA ALA A 51 -38.62 -18.64 16.37
C ALA A 51 -38.27 -19.47 15.12
N GLY A 52 -38.30 -20.80 15.27
CA GLY A 52 -37.97 -21.76 14.21
C GLY A 52 -36.48 -21.90 13.88
N ALA A 53 -35.58 -21.28 14.66
CA ALA A 53 -34.15 -21.56 14.57
C ALA A 53 -33.74 -22.71 15.50
N HIS A 54 -32.81 -23.55 15.05
CA HIS A 54 -32.35 -24.75 15.75
C HIS A 54 -30.83 -24.80 15.77
N LEU A 55 -30.23 -25.09 16.92
CA LEU A 55 -28.81 -25.39 17.04
C LEU A 55 -28.62 -26.90 17.22
N ARG A 56 -28.01 -27.55 16.24
CA ARG A 56 -27.74 -29.00 16.23
C ARG A 56 -26.25 -29.28 16.36
N VAL A 57 -25.86 -30.16 17.26
CA VAL A 57 -24.45 -30.43 17.55
C VAL A 57 -24.18 -31.93 17.68
N ALA A 58 -23.07 -32.41 17.10
CA ALA A 58 -22.71 -33.81 17.18
C ALA A 58 -21.19 -34.04 17.21
N CYS A 59 -20.70 -34.81 18.17
CA CYS A 59 -19.34 -35.37 18.17
C CYS A 59 -18.19 -34.35 18.05
N ASN A 60 -18.37 -33.12 18.53
CA ASN A 60 -17.31 -32.11 18.53
C ASN A 60 -16.34 -32.38 19.70
N ASP A 61 -15.08 -31.99 19.56
CA ASP A 61 -14.06 -32.03 20.61
C ASP A 61 -13.65 -30.60 20.99
N ALA A 62 -13.55 -30.30 22.28
CA ALA A 62 -13.07 -29.03 22.80
C ALA A 62 -12.17 -29.23 24.02
N GLY A 63 -10.92 -28.80 23.92
CA GLY A 63 -9.91 -29.00 24.95
C GLY A 63 -9.43 -30.45 25.07
N GLY A 64 -9.51 -31.25 24.00
CA GLY A 64 -9.16 -32.68 24.03
C GLY A 64 -10.23 -33.56 24.69
N ARG A 65 -11.48 -33.07 24.76
CA ARG A 65 -12.66 -33.79 25.24
C ARG A 65 -13.75 -33.73 24.18
N VAL A 66 -14.30 -34.89 23.81
CA VAL A 66 -15.53 -34.99 23.02
C VAL A 66 -16.72 -34.51 23.85
N LEU A 67 -17.45 -33.52 23.33
CA LEU A 67 -18.63 -32.90 23.95
C LEU A 67 -19.89 -33.72 23.66
N SER A 68 -20.61 -34.04 24.72
CA SER A 68 -21.68 -35.04 24.76
C SER A 68 -23.01 -34.54 25.33
N THR A 69 -23.02 -33.46 26.13
CA THR A 69 -24.24 -32.88 26.72
C THR A 69 -24.45 -31.41 26.35
N ALA A 70 -25.69 -30.92 26.46
CA ALA A 70 -26.04 -29.54 26.12
C ALA A 70 -25.29 -28.51 26.99
N GLU A 71 -25.02 -28.85 28.25
CA GLU A 71 -24.25 -28.03 29.19
C GLU A 71 -22.78 -27.94 28.78
N GLU A 72 -22.20 -29.04 28.28
CA GLU A 72 -20.83 -29.04 27.75
C GLU A 72 -20.71 -28.16 26.51
N TYR A 73 -21.70 -28.18 25.61
CA TYR A 73 -21.78 -27.27 24.47
C TYR A 73 -22.00 -25.81 24.90
N ALA A 74 -22.90 -25.54 25.85
CA ALA A 74 -23.10 -24.20 26.38
C ALA A 74 -21.80 -23.62 26.97
N ALA A 75 -21.07 -24.41 27.77
CA ALA A 75 -19.75 -24.05 28.31
C ALA A 75 -18.68 -23.87 27.21
N ALA A 76 -18.76 -24.62 26.12
CA ALA A 76 -17.93 -24.45 24.93
C ALA A 76 -18.25 -23.19 24.11
N GLY A 77 -19.16 -22.33 24.58
CA GLY A 77 -19.46 -21.02 23.97
C GLY A 77 -20.71 -20.97 23.11
N PHE A 78 -21.53 -22.03 23.11
CA PHE A 78 -22.81 -22.08 22.39
C PHE A 78 -24.00 -21.47 23.19
N GLY A 79 -23.72 -20.80 24.31
CA GLY A 79 -24.71 -20.27 25.26
C GLY A 79 -25.69 -19.24 24.70
N ASP A 80 -26.83 -19.09 25.39
CA ASP A 80 -28.04 -18.33 25.03
C ASP A 80 -28.82 -18.80 23.77
N ALA A 81 -28.39 -19.89 23.14
CA ALA A 81 -29.23 -20.65 22.24
C ALA A 81 -30.42 -21.29 22.98
N GLY A 82 -31.65 -20.85 22.67
CA GLY A 82 -32.88 -21.28 23.38
C GLY A 82 -33.19 -22.78 23.39
N SER A 83 -32.54 -23.58 22.53
CA SER A 83 -32.42 -25.03 22.67
C SER A 83 -31.18 -25.54 21.94
N ILE A 84 -30.46 -26.51 22.52
CA ILE A 84 -29.31 -27.19 21.91
C ILE A 84 -29.68 -28.66 21.68
N ASP A 85 -29.87 -29.05 20.43
CA ASP A 85 -30.17 -30.42 20.02
C ASP A 85 -28.85 -31.21 19.89
N VAL A 86 -28.51 -32.02 20.90
CA VAL A 86 -27.28 -32.82 20.91
C VAL A 86 -27.53 -34.22 20.32
N ALA A 87 -26.74 -34.61 19.33
CA ALA A 87 -26.74 -35.94 18.73
C ALA A 87 -25.41 -36.68 18.97
N GLY A 88 -25.49 -38.00 19.19
CA GLY A 88 -24.32 -38.84 19.42
C GLY A 88 -23.42 -39.00 18.18
N CYS A 89 -22.17 -39.42 18.38
CA CYS A 89 -21.18 -39.63 17.29
C CYS A 89 -21.64 -40.59 16.19
N ASP A 90 -22.42 -41.62 16.58
CA ASP A 90 -22.96 -42.67 15.71
C ASP A 90 -24.35 -42.30 15.14
N ALA A 91 -24.92 -41.14 15.52
CA ALA A 91 -26.18 -40.67 14.98
C ALA A 91 -25.96 -39.97 13.63
N CYS A 92 -26.62 -40.46 12.58
CA CYS A 92 -26.51 -39.92 11.23
C CYS A 92 -27.82 -39.24 10.81
N ASP A 93 -28.08 -38.08 11.42
CA ASP A 93 -29.29 -37.27 11.15
C ASP A 93 -29.12 -36.32 9.96
N ARG A 94 -30.17 -36.19 9.15
CA ARG A 94 -30.23 -35.35 7.94
C ARG A 94 -30.09 -33.88 8.26
N ASP A 95 -30.81 -33.38 9.27
CA ASP A 95 -30.87 -31.95 9.52
C ASP A 95 -29.62 -31.47 10.30
N THR A 96 -28.90 -32.41 10.93
CA THR A 96 -27.61 -32.20 11.60
C THR A 96 -26.42 -32.28 10.62
N HIS A 97 -26.36 -33.28 9.73
CA HIS A 97 -25.15 -33.58 8.94
C HIS A 97 -25.15 -33.06 7.49
N CYS A 98 -26.31 -32.60 7.00
CA CYS A 98 -26.59 -32.29 5.60
C CYS A 98 -27.46 -31.04 5.45
N TYR A 99 -27.50 -30.44 4.27
CA TYR A 99 -28.51 -29.44 3.93
C TYR A 99 -29.86 -30.14 3.68
N ALA A 100 -30.70 -30.19 4.72
CA ALA A 100 -31.95 -30.94 4.72
C ALA A 100 -32.86 -30.73 3.49
N PRO A 101 -33.09 -29.50 2.98
CA PRO A 101 -33.95 -29.28 1.80
C PRO A 101 -33.38 -29.87 0.50
N GLY A 102 -32.06 -30.00 0.39
CA GLY A 102 -31.38 -30.58 -0.78
C GLY A 102 -31.03 -32.07 -0.62
N THR A 103 -31.36 -32.70 0.51
CA THR A 103 -30.95 -34.08 0.83
C THR A 103 -32.11 -35.06 0.70
N ALA A 104 -31.99 -36.02 -0.21
CA ALA A 104 -32.99 -37.06 -0.46
C ALA A 104 -32.93 -38.21 0.56
N SER A 105 -31.73 -38.65 0.95
CA SER A 105 -31.54 -39.65 2.02
C SER A 105 -30.15 -39.54 2.65
N VAL A 106 -29.98 -40.18 3.80
CA VAL A 106 -28.76 -40.09 4.62
C VAL A 106 -28.38 -41.49 5.10
N ARG A 107 -27.08 -41.81 5.06
CA ARG A 107 -26.56 -43.13 5.45
C ARG A 107 -25.22 -43.00 6.15
N MET A 108 -25.01 -43.80 7.18
CA MET A 108 -23.70 -43.94 7.82
C MET A 108 -22.84 -44.95 7.04
N LYS A 109 -21.62 -44.55 6.69
CA LYS A 109 -20.65 -45.35 5.92
C LYS A 109 -19.28 -45.20 6.56
N SER A 110 -18.67 -46.30 6.99
CA SER A 110 -17.35 -46.31 7.66
C SER A 110 -17.23 -45.30 8.82
N GLY A 111 -18.28 -45.20 9.64
CA GLY A 111 -18.35 -44.23 10.74
C GLY A 111 -18.50 -42.77 10.32
N VAL A 112 -18.74 -42.45 9.04
CA VAL A 112 -18.99 -41.08 8.54
C VAL A 112 -20.43 -40.97 8.02
N CYS A 113 -21.09 -39.83 8.28
CA CYS A 113 -22.45 -39.58 7.81
C CYS A 113 -22.45 -38.95 6.40
N VAL A 114 -22.98 -39.71 5.43
CA VAL A 114 -23.00 -39.40 3.99
C VAL A 114 -24.40 -38.96 3.55
N CYS A 115 -24.45 -37.85 2.82
CA CYS A 115 -25.68 -37.24 2.32
C CYS A 115 -25.89 -37.63 0.85
N ALA A 116 -27.05 -38.21 0.51
CA ALA A 116 -27.46 -38.45 -0.86
C ALA A 116 -28.42 -37.34 -1.32
N CYS A 117 -28.04 -36.59 -2.35
CA CYS A 117 -28.72 -35.36 -2.71
C CYS A 117 -29.98 -35.58 -3.56
N ALA A 118 -30.97 -34.72 -3.35
CA ALA A 118 -32.12 -34.57 -4.22
C ALA A 118 -31.74 -33.75 -5.47
N SER A 119 -32.63 -33.69 -6.46
CA SER A 119 -32.48 -32.83 -7.64
C SER A 119 -32.24 -31.37 -7.24
N GLY A 120 -31.08 -30.82 -7.56
CA GLY A 120 -30.67 -29.45 -7.22
C GLY A 120 -29.83 -29.31 -5.95
N GLY A 121 -29.56 -30.40 -5.22
CA GLY A 121 -28.55 -30.43 -4.15
C GLY A 121 -27.19 -30.89 -4.67
N TYR A 122 -26.11 -30.24 -4.22
CA TYR A 122 -24.74 -30.47 -4.70
C TYR A 122 -23.72 -30.72 -3.57
N GLY A 123 -22.70 -31.53 -3.87
CA GLY A 123 -21.59 -31.83 -2.95
C GLY A 123 -21.94 -32.70 -1.75
N GLU A 124 -20.95 -32.98 -0.90
CA GLU A 124 -21.05 -33.86 0.30
C GLU A 124 -22.12 -33.46 1.32
N ALA A 125 -22.60 -32.21 1.27
CA ALA A 125 -23.64 -31.68 2.14
C ALA A 125 -24.94 -31.34 1.40
N CYS A 126 -25.04 -31.61 0.10
CA CYS A 126 -26.23 -31.38 -0.73
C CYS A 126 -26.77 -29.94 -0.74
N VAL A 127 -25.88 -28.95 -0.70
CA VAL A 127 -26.20 -27.51 -0.72
C VAL A 127 -26.81 -27.06 -2.05
N PRO A 128 -27.64 -25.98 -2.08
CA PRO A 128 -28.40 -25.61 -3.27
C PRO A 128 -27.57 -24.91 -4.37
N VAL A 129 -26.28 -24.67 -4.12
CA VAL A 129 -25.34 -24.08 -5.09
C VAL A 129 -24.28 -25.13 -5.41
N GLY A 130 -24.13 -25.42 -6.71
CA GLY A 130 -23.05 -26.28 -7.19
C GLY A 130 -21.69 -25.69 -6.82
N ALA A 131 -20.80 -26.53 -6.27
CA ALA A 131 -19.41 -26.14 -6.11
C ALA A 131 -18.86 -25.72 -7.49
N SER A 132 -18.32 -24.50 -7.59
CA SER A 132 -17.46 -24.14 -8.71
C SER A 132 -16.38 -25.21 -8.80
N ALA A 133 -16.29 -25.92 -9.92
CA ALA A 133 -15.39 -27.04 -10.06
C ALA A 133 -13.94 -26.54 -9.88
N LEU A 134 -13.38 -26.75 -8.70
CA LEU A 134 -11.94 -26.69 -8.50
C LEU A 134 -11.35 -27.75 -9.45
N PRO A 135 -10.35 -27.41 -10.26
CA PRO A 135 -9.69 -28.40 -11.10
C PRO A 135 -9.17 -29.55 -10.21
N PRO A 136 -9.18 -30.80 -10.70
CA PRO A 136 -8.75 -31.94 -9.90
C PRO A 136 -7.35 -31.69 -9.35
N ALA A 137 -7.10 -32.14 -8.11
CA ALA A 137 -5.77 -32.10 -7.52
C ALA A 137 -4.85 -33.03 -8.34
N VAL A 138 -4.14 -32.46 -9.32
CA VAL A 138 -3.13 -33.16 -10.10
C VAL A 138 -1.95 -33.45 -9.17
N GLY A 139 -1.63 -34.72 -9.00
CA GLY A 139 -0.57 -35.15 -8.09
C GLY A 139 0.82 -34.70 -8.55
N THR A 140 1.66 -34.36 -7.56
CA THR A 140 3.13 -34.49 -7.60
C THR A 140 3.82 -34.10 -8.91
N ALA A 141 3.58 -32.87 -9.34
CA ALA A 141 4.51 -32.08 -10.15
C ALA A 141 4.51 -30.65 -9.61
N SER A 142 5.60 -29.90 -9.77
CA SER A 142 5.67 -28.48 -9.41
C SER A 142 4.60 -27.72 -10.20
N SER A 143 3.44 -27.48 -9.58
CA SER A 143 2.30 -26.91 -10.28
C SER A 143 2.54 -25.42 -10.51
N VAL A 144 2.39 -24.99 -11.76
CA VAL A 144 2.37 -23.56 -12.12
C VAL A 144 0.91 -23.10 -12.09
N PHE A 145 0.59 -22.14 -11.22
CA PHE A 145 -0.70 -21.47 -11.23
C PHE A 145 -0.63 -20.24 -12.14
N PHE A 146 -1.34 -20.26 -13.26
CA PHE A 146 -1.30 -19.20 -14.26
C PHE A 146 -2.69 -18.59 -14.49
N ARG A 147 -2.78 -17.26 -14.52
CA ARG A 147 -3.95 -16.50 -14.95
C ARG A 147 -3.52 -15.37 -15.87
N GLU A 148 -4.03 -15.39 -17.10
CA GLU A 148 -3.84 -14.30 -18.06
C GLU A 148 -5.14 -13.81 -18.69
N GLY A 149 -5.25 -12.49 -18.90
CA GLY A 149 -6.30 -11.88 -19.71
C GLY A 149 -7.71 -11.95 -19.12
N VAL A 150 -7.84 -12.04 -17.80
CA VAL A 150 -9.12 -12.29 -17.10
C VAL A 150 -9.49 -11.18 -16.12
N THR A 151 -10.79 -10.87 -16.05
CA THR A 151 -11.39 -10.07 -14.97
C THR A 151 -11.86 -10.99 -13.85
N VAL A 152 -11.30 -10.82 -12.66
CA VAL A 152 -11.58 -11.60 -11.46
C VAL A 152 -12.56 -10.83 -10.57
N ARG A 153 -13.76 -11.40 -10.38
CA ARG A 153 -14.84 -10.89 -9.52
C ARG A 153 -15.18 -11.81 -8.35
N SER A 154 -14.46 -12.91 -8.21
CA SER A 154 -14.57 -13.86 -7.10
C SER A 154 -13.16 -14.29 -6.67
N VAL A 155 -13.01 -14.72 -5.41
CA VAL A 155 -11.72 -15.19 -4.90
C VAL A 155 -11.31 -16.48 -5.62
N PHE A 156 -10.06 -16.56 -6.05
CA PHE A 156 -9.43 -17.79 -6.52
C PHE A 156 -8.52 -18.39 -5.45
N VAL A 157 -8.38 -19.70 -5.44
CA VAL A 157 -7.50 -20.44 -4.54
C VAL A 157 -6.30 -20.94 -5.33
N VAL A 158 -5.10 -20.66 -4.83
CA VAL A 158 -3.86 -21.26 -5.36
C VAL A 158 -3.69 -22.67 -4.74
N PRO A 159 -3.45 -23.72 -5.53
CA PRO A 159 -3.23 -25.07 -5.00
C PRO A 159 -2.06 -25.15 -4.00
N ALA A 160 -2.12 -26.11 -3.09
CA ALA A 160 -1.00 -26.39 -2.18
C ALA A 160 0.21 -26.91 -2.97
N GLY A 161 1.42 -26.46 -2.62
CA GLY A 161 2.66 -26.87 -3.30
C GLY A 161 2.83 -26.30 -4.72
N THR A 162 2.14 -25.19 -5.05
CA THR A 162 2.40 -24.42 -6.27
C THR A 162 3.75 -23.72 -6.19
N GLY A 163 4.69 -24.11 -7.07
CA GLY A 163 6.05 -23.56 -7.11
C GLY A 163 6.18 -22.25 -7.90
N GLU A 164 5.24 -21.97 -8.81
CA GLU A 164 5.19 -20.70 -9.53
C GLU A 164 3.74 -20.20 -9.67
N VAL A 165 3.50 -18.95 -9.29
CA VAL A 165 2.24 -18.22 -9.44
C VAL A 165 2.48 -17.10 -10.43
N THR A 166 1.66 -16.99 -11.47
CA THR A 166 1.71 -15.88 -12.43
C THR A 166 0.33 -15.29 -12.68
N LEU A 167 0.19 -14.00 -12.41
CA LEU A 167 -0.95 -13.17 -12.75
C LEU A 167 -0.50 -12.16 -13.80
N ARG A 168 -1.07 -12.20 -15.01
CA ARG A 168 -0.63 -11.37 -16.14
C ARG A 168 -1.82 -10.76 -16.88
N HIS A 169 -1.86 -9.46 -17.18
CA HIS A 169 -3.05 -8.85 -17.84
C HIS A 169 -4.37 -9.15 -17.07
N VAL A 170 -4.34 -9.10 -15.74
CA VAL A 170 -5.49 -9.45 -14.87
C VAL A 170 -6.16 -8.19 -14.33
N VAL A 171 -7.49 -8.16 -14.31
CA VAL A 171 -8.25 -7.10 -13.64
C VAL A 171 -8.89 -7.66 -12.37
N LEU A 172 -8.47 -7.17 -11.21
CA LEU A 172 -9.09 -7.46 -9.91
C LEU A 172 -10.17 -6.40 -9.64
N ASP A 173 -11.44 -6.83 -9.60
CA ASP A 173 -12.62 -5.96 -9.57
C ASP A 173 -13.41 -6.19 -8.26
N GLY A 174 -13.17 -5.34 -7.25
CA GLY A 174 -13.82 -5.42 -5.93
C GLY A 174 -13.43 -6.64 -5.07
N VAL A 175 -12.40 -7.39 -5.47
CA VAL A 175 -11.95 -8.62 -4.80
C VAL A 175 -10.69 -8.43 -3.96
N SER A 176 -10.56 -9.24 -2.92
CA SER A 176 -9.35 -9.30 -2.06
C SER A 176 -8.65 -10.66 -2.15
N PRO A 177 -7.97 -11.01 -3.24
CA PRO A 177 -7.22 -12.27 -3.35
C PRO A 177 -6.03 -12.30 -2.39
N VAL A 178 -5.74 -13.51 -1.88
CA VAL A 178 -4.66 -13.77 -0.93
C VAL A 178 -3.69 -14.80 -1.51
N LEU A 179 -2.42 -14.42 -1.63
CA LEU A 179 -1.31 -15.29 -1.97
C LEU A 179 -0.58 -15.65 -0.66
N TYR A 180 -0.95 -16.78 -0.05
CA TYR A 180 -0.42 -17.23 1.24
C TYR A 180 0.81 -18.13 1.04
N VAL A 181 2.00 -17.59 1.28
CA VAL A 181 3.30 -18.23 1.00
C VAL A 181 3.46 -19.59 1.69
N PRO A 182 3.17 -19.79 2.98
CA PRO A 182 3.39 -21.08 3.65
C PRO A 182 2.59 -22.27 3.08
N TRP A 183 1.51 -21.99 2.33
CA TRP A 183 0.72 -23.01 1.63
C TRP A 183 1.31 -23.38 0.26
N MET A 184 2.08 -22.47 -0.33
CA MET A 184 2.74 -22.63 -1.63
C MET A 184 4.18 -23.17 -1.47
N ALA A 185 4.91 -22.70 -0.46
CA ALA A 185 6.36 -22.88 -0.32
C ALA A 185 6.75 -23.92 0.75
N ARG A 186 6.95 -25.17 0.33
CA ARG A 186 7.97 -26.03 0.95
C ARG A 186 9.33 -25.76 0.30
N ASP A 187 9.49 -26.09 -0.98
CA ASP A 187 10.78 -25.94 -1.68
C ASP A 187 11.08 -24.51 -2.22
N GLY A 188 10.30 -23.51 -1.81
CA GLY A 188 10.34 -22.13 -2.32
C GLY A 188 9.20 -21.83 -3.31
N VAL A 189 8.99 -20.55 -3.63
CA VAL A 189 7.93 -20.12 -4.57
C VAL A 189 8.30 -18.87 -5.35
N ARG A 190 7.95 -18.87 -6.64
CA ARG A 190 8.07 -17.70 -7.53
C ARG A 190 6.69 -17.10 -7.78
N ILE A 191 6.52 -15.79 -7.58
CA ILE A 191 5.24 -15.09 -7.71
C ILE A 191 5.44 -13.90 -8.65
N VAL A 192 4.87 -13.95 -9.84
CA VAL A 192 4.91 -12.88 -10.84
C VAL A 192 3.54 -12.23 -10.96
N VAL A 193 3.48 -10.92 -10.81
CA VAL A 193 2.26 -10.11 -10.94
C VAL A 193 2.58 -8.99 -11.93
N GLN A 194 2.13 -9.14 -13.16
CA GLN A 194 2.47 -8.27 -14.29
C GLN A 194 1.24 -7.67 -14.95
N ASN A 195 1.22 -6.36 -15.16
CA ASN A 195 0.14 -5.67 -15.90
C ASN A 195 -1.24 -6.01 -15.27
N VAL A 196 -1.38 -5.69 -13.98
CA VAL A 196 -2.57 -6.04 -13.18
C VAL A 196 -3.27 -4.77 -12.71
N SER A 197 -4.58 -4.65 -12.98
CA SER A 197 -5.39 -3.53 -12.50
C SER A 197 -6.14 -3.88 -11.22
N LEU A 198 -5.98 -3.09 -10.16
CA LEU A 198 -6.80 -3.12 -8.93
C LEU A 198 -7.89 -2.06 -9.01
N ARG A 199 -9.17 -2.48 -9.04
CA ARG A 199 -10.33 -1.59 -9.21
C ARG A 199 -11.37 -1.80 -8.10
N ASN A 200 -12.17 -0.76 -7.85
CA ASN A 200 -13.37 -0.83 -6.99
C ASN A 200 -13.12 -1.36 -5.56
N GLY A 201 -11.99 -0.98 -4.92
CA GLY A 201 -11.65 -1.48 -3.59
C GLY A 201 -10.85 -2.79 -3.58
N ALA A 202 -10.38 -3.28 -4.73
CA ALA A 202 -9.60 -4.51 -4.79
C ALA A 202 -8.24 -4.39 -4.07
N VAL A 203 -7.87 -5.45 -3.36
CA VAL A 203 -6.63 -5.49 -2.56
C VAL A 203 -5.89 -6.80 -2.81
N LEU A 204 -4.64 -6.72 -3.26
CA LEU A 204 -3.78 -7.88 -3.42
C LEU A 204 -2.98 -8.10 -2.13
N TYR A 205 -3.23 -9.22 -1.45
CA TYR A 205 -2.46 -9.61 -0.26
C TYR A 205 -1.40 -10.65 -0.64
N VAL A 206 -0.14 -10.39 -0.28
CA VAL A 206 0.91 -11.41 -0.23
C VAL A 206 1.28 -11.61 1.24
N MET A 207 0.98 -12.81 1.74
CA MET A 207 1.09 -13.15 3.16
C MET A 207 2.21 -14.16 3.38
N GLY A 208 3.26 -13.75 4.09
CA GLY A 208 4.31 -14.62 4.61
C GLY A 208 3.86 -15.49 5.79
N GLY A 209 4.81 -16.21 6.37
CA GLY A 209 4.59 -17.02 7.58
C GLY A 209 4.42 -16.20 8.86
N GLY A 210 4.01 -16.86 9.94
CA GLY A 210 4.11 -16.31 11.31
C GLY A 210 3.06 -15.28 11.75
N VAL A 211 2.11 -14.84 10.90
CA VAL A 211 1.04 -13.91 11.32
C VAL A 211 -0.04 -14.61 12.18
N LEU A 212 -0.26 -15.91 11.96
CA LEU A 212 -1.14 -16.72 12.80
C LEU A 212 -0.42 -17.13 14.10
N ARG A 213 -0.45 -16.24 15.10
CA ARG A 213 -0.15 -16.56 16.52
C ARG A 213 -1.08 -17.70 17.01
N GLY A 214 -0.66 -18.94 16.79
CA GLY A 214 -1.47 -20.12 17.08
C GLY A 214 -0.95 -21.37 16.38
N ALA A 215 -0.48 -21.25 15.14
CA ALA A 215 0.32 -22.31 14.53
C ALA A 215 1.61 -22.48 15.36
N MET A 216 1.84 -23.68 15.90
CA MET A 216 3.07 -23.96 16.63
C MET A 216 4.29 -23.60 15.77
N ALA A 217 5.36 -23.19 16.44
CA ALA A 217 6.69 -23.29 15.89
C ALA A 217 7.07 -24.78 15.71
N ALA A 218 6.51 -25.41 14.68
CA ALA A 218 7.25 -26.39 13.91
C ALA A 218 8.43 -25.62 13.29
N GLY A 219 9.51 -25.53 14.06
CA GLY A 219 10.74 -24.89 13.64
C GLY A 219 11.25 -25.58 12.39
N SER A 220 11.06 -24.91 11.26
CA SER A 220 11.60 -25.34 9.98
C SER A 220 12.10 -24.10 9.25
N ASP A 221 13.43 -23.96 9.24
CA ASP A 221 14.15 -23.24 8.19
C ASP A 221 14.06 -24.01 6.83
N GLU A 222 13.04 -24.86 6.64
CA GLU A 222 12.81 -25.71 5.47
C GLU A 222 11.83 -25.08 4.45
N SER A 223 11.30 -23.87 4.70
CA SER A 223 10.55 -23.13 3.69
C SER A 223 11.54 -22.37 2.79
N GLY A 224 11.64 -22.77 1.52
CA GLY A 224 12.53 -22.16 0.55
C GLY A 224 12.22 -20.67 0.26
N PRO A 225 13.14 -19.97 -0.41
CA PRO A 225 13.03 -18.52 -0.65
C PRO A 225 11.83 -18.17 -1.55
N VAL A 226 11.34 -16.94 -1.37
CA VAL A 226 10.28 -16.34 -2.20
C VAL A 226 10.90 -15.38 -3.20
N GLU A 227 10.66 -15.58 -4.50
CA GLU A 227 10.89 -14.57 -5.54
C GLU A 227 9.55 -13.93 -5.89
N LEU A 228 9.22 -12.78 -5.29
CA LEU A 228 8.03 -11.99 -5.65
C LEU A 228 8.45 -10.87 -6.61
N SER A 229 7.81 -10.77 -7.76
CA SER A 229 7.99 -9.68 -8.72
C SER A 229 6.64 -9.10 -9.13
N VAL A 230 6.40 -7.87 -8.70
CA VAL A 230 5.21 -7.07 -9.02
C VAL A 230 5.65 -5.95 -9.97
N CYS A 231 5.12 -5.91 -11.19
CA CYS A 231 5.41 -4.84 -12.15
C CYS A 231 4.17 -4.44 -12.95
N ASP A 232 4.16 -3.22 -13.49
CA ASP A 232 3.06 -2.65 -14.28
C ASP A 232 1.70 -2.74 -13.54
N VAL A 233 1.67 -2.60 -12.21
CA VAL A 233 0.41 -2.67 -11.44
C VAL A 233 -0.22 -1.29 -11.34
N GLU A 234 -1.46 -1.19 -11.83
CA GLU A 234 -2.28 0.02 -11.73
C GLU A 234 -3.36 -0.16 -10.66
N ALA A 235 -3.46 0.74 -9.68
CA ALA A 235 -4.53 0.72 -8.68
C ALA A 235 -5.29 2.04 -8.64
N LEU A 236 -6.63 1.96 -8.60
CA LEU A 236 -7.51 3.10 -8.32
C LEU A 236 -8.46 2.76 -7.17
N ASN A 237 -8.19 3.35 -6.00
CA ASN A 237 -8.80 2.98 -4.71
C ASN A 237 -8.60 1.47 -4.42
N GLY A 238 -7.42 0.96 -4.74
CA GLY A 238 -6.97 -0.40 -4.42
C GLY A 238 -5.63 -0.35 -3.67
N ALA A 239 -5.20 -1.49 -3.13
CA ALA A 239 -3.96 -1.55 -2.35
C ALA A 239 -3.16 -2.84 -2.59
N LEU A 240 -1.83 -2.74 -2.45
CA LEU A 240 -0.93 -3.88 -2.29
C LEU A 240 -0.60 -4.04 -0.80
N VAL A 241 -0.74 -5.25 -0.27
CA VAL A 241 -0.47 -5.56 1.13
C VAL A 241 0.58 -6.66 1.23
N LEU A 242 1.71 -6.35 1.85
CA LEU A 242 2.74 -7.32 2.23
C LEU A 242 2.69 -7.50 3.75
N THR A 243 2.59 -8.74 4.22
CA THR A 243 2.43 -9.00 5.66
C THR A 243 3.11 -10.30 6.09
N GLY A 244 3.63 -10.33 7.32
CA GLY A 244 4.25 -11.52 7.92
C GLY A 244 5.74 -11.69 7.67
N THR A 245 6.23 -12.89 7.98
CA THR A 245 7.63 -13.28 7.89
C THR A 245 7.92 -13.92 6.54
N PHE A 246 8.91 -13.40 5.83
CA PHE A 246 9.40 -14.01 4.59
C PHE A 246 10.65 -14.86 4.87
N PRO A 247 10.74 -16.11 4.34
CA PRO A 247 11.89 -16.99 4.53
C PRO A 247 13.21 -16.35 4.09
N ALA A 248 14.34 -16.87 4.57
CA ALA A 248 15.64 -16.31 4.26
C ALA A 248 16.03 -16.45 2.78
N GLY A 249 16.68 -15.41 2.24
CA GLY A 249 17.00 -15.33 0.81
C GLY A 249 15.83 -14.94 -0.08
N SER A 250 14.70 -14.50 0.50
CA SER A 250 13.57 -14.00 -0.29
C SER A 250 13.86 -12.62 -0.87
N VAL A 251 13.42 -12.42 -2.11
CA VAL A 251 13.54 -11.18 -2.86
C VAL A 251 12.14 -10.76 -3.29
N LEU A 252 11.69 -9.62 -2.78
CA LEU A 252 10.39 -9.03 -3.07
C LEU A 252 10.60 -7.74 -3.86
N THR A 253 10.07 -7.64 -5.07
CA THR A 253 10.23 -6.47 -5.94
C THR A 253 8.88 -5.89 -6.35
N VAL A 254 8.79 -4.56 -6.33
CA VAL A 254 7.63 -3.80 -6.83
C VAL A 254 8.18 -2.69 -7.72
N THR A 255 7.95 -2.80 -9.04
CA THR A 255 8.50 -1.87 -10.04
C THR A 255 7.41 -1.28 -10.92
N ASP A 256 7.69 -0.16 -11.60
CA ASP A 256 6.89 0.35 -12.74
C ASP A 256 5.37 0.48 -12.48
N SER A 257 4.98 0.70 -11.23
CA SER A 257 3.59 0.56 -10.76
C SER A 257 2.99 1.90 -10.33
N LEU A 258 1.72 2.14 -10.67
CA LEU A 258 0.97 3.36 -10.35
C LEU A 258 -0.20 3.02 -9.43
N LEU A 259 -0.07 3.29 -8.13
CA LEU A 259 -1.14 3.07 -7.16
C LEU A 259 -1.67 4.39 -6.63
N VAL A 260 -2.93 4.67 -6.95
CA VAL A 260 -3.64 5.91 -6.59
C VAL A 260 -4.86 5.59 -5.75
N SER A 261 -5.06 6.34 -4.66
CA SER A 261 -6.26 6.24 -3.83
C SER A 261 -6.86 7.61 -3.55
N ALA A 262 -8.17 7.73 -3.68
CA ALA A 262 -8.93 8.94 -3.34
C ALA A 262 -10.02 8.65 -2.29
N ARG A 263 -10.10 7.40 -1.78
CA ARG A 263 -11.08 6.95 -0.78
C ARG A 263 -10.49 5.83 0.08
N PRO A 264 -10.93 5.67 1.35
CA PRO A 264 -10.54 4.54 2.19
C PRO A 264 -10.78 3.18 1.53
N THR A 265 -9.71 2.39 1.39
CA THR A 265 -9.76 1.00 0.91
C THR A 265 -10.04 0.06 2.08
N PRO A 266 -11.10 -0.77 2.06
CA PRO A 266 -11.42 -1.66 3.18
C PRO A 266 -10.43 -2.85 3.24
N LEU A 267 -9.55 -2.83 4.23
CA LEU A 267 -8.55 -3.90 4.44
C LEU A 267 -9.16 -5.09 5.19
N VAL A 268 -9.88 -5.96 4.48
CA VAL A 268 -10.66 -7.09 5.02
C VAL A 268 -9.86 -7.98 5.98
N TYR A 269 -8.61 -8.32 5.64
CA TYR A 269 -7.76 -9.19 6.46
C TYR A 269 -6.94 -8.46 7.54
N LEU A 270 -7.02 -7.14 7.61
CA LEU A 270 -6.38 -6.30 8.64
C LEU A 270 -7.43 -5.44 9.38
N PRO A 271 -8.40 -6.04 10.08
CA PRO A 271 -9.54 -5.31 10.66
C PRO A 271 -9.14 -4.25 11.70
N GLY A 272 -8.01 -4.42 12.40
CA GLY A 272 -7.48 -3.36 13.28
C GLY A 272 -7.17 -2.06 12.53
N LEU A 273 -6.72 -2.17 11.29
CA LEU A 273 -6.36 -1.05 10.42
C LEU A 273 -7.58 -0.45 9.68
N GLN A 274 -8.76 -1.08 9.74
CA GLN A 274 -10.01 -0.49 9.24
C GLN A 274 -10.47 0.72 10.08
N SER A 275 -9.95 0.88 11.30
CA SER A 275 -10.13 2.07 12.14
C SER A 275 -9.36 3.30 11.63
N SER A 276 -8.44 3.13 10.67
CA SER A 276 -7.58 4.17 10.13
C SER A 276 -8.16 4.77 8.84
N PRO A 277 -8.57 6.06 8.80
CA PRO A 277 -9.21 6.68 7.63
C PRO A 277 -8.23 7.03 6.49
N TYR A 278 -7.09 6.34 6.41
CA TYR A 278 -5.88 6.83 5.74
C TYR A 278 -5.69 6.34 4.29
N ALA A 279 -6.59 5.48 3.79
CA ALA A 279 -6.66 5.07 2.39
C ALA A 279 -5.32 4.61 1.73
N PRO A 280 -4.51 3.77 2.41
CA PRO A 280 -3.17 3.43 1.94
C PRO A 280 -3.19 2.67 0.61
N VAL A 281 -2.16 2.91 -0.20
CA VAL A 281 -1.93 2.21 -1.48
C VAL A 281 -0.91 1.07 -1.35
N LEU A 282 0.03 1.19 -0.41
CA LEU A 282 0.97 0.14 -0.02
C LEU A 282 0.93 -0.03 1.50
N VAL A 283 0.74 -1.26 1.97
CA VAL A 283 0.71 -1.60 3.39
C VAL A 283 1.76 -2.68 3.70
N LEU A 284 2.63 -2.38 4.67
CA LEU A 284 3.59 -3.34 5.23
C LEU A 284 3.13 -3.65 6.67
N SER A 285 2.48 -4.80 6.89
CA SER A 285 1.85 -5.10 8.20
C SER A 285 2.52 -6.28 8.90
N GLY A 286 3.12 -6.05 10.07
CA GLY A 286 3.84 -7.08 10.84
C GLY A 286 4.92 -7.77 10.00
N LEU A 287 5.62 -7.00 9.19
CA LEU A 287 6.56 -7.51 8.19
C LEU A 287 7.91 -7.84 8.85
N ARG A 288 8.38 -9.07 8.65
CA ARG A 288 9.67 -9.56 9.15
C ARG A 288 10.52 -10.10 8.00
N LEU A 289 11.67 -9.47 7.76
CA LEU A 289 12.61 -9.81 6.69
C LEU A 289 13.94 -10.27 7.30
N VAL A 290 14.17 -11.58 7.29
CA VAL A 290 15.41 -12.21 7.79
C VAL A 290 16.27 -12.60 6.59
N ARG A 291 17.42 -11.94 6.38
CA ARG A 291 18.29 -12.11 5.20
C ARG A 291 17.52 -12.05 3.86
N SER A 292 16.55 -11.15 3.80
CA SER A 292 15.60 -10.99 2.70
C SER A 292 15.36 -9.51 2.39
N VAL A 293 15.01 -9.20 1.15
CA VAL A 293 14.90 -7.81 0.68
C VAL A 293 13.55 -7.48 0.08
N LEU A 294 13.07 -6.27 0.33
CA LEU A 294 11.97 -5.63 -0.37
C LEU A 294 12.51 -4.42 -1.12
N VAL A 295 12.43 -4.42 -2.45
CA VAL A 295 12.81 -3.29 -3.30
C VAL A 295 11.57 -2.76 -4.00
N VAL A 296 11.29 -1.49 -3.79
CA VAL A 296 10.22 -0.74 -4.46
C VAL A 296 10.91 0.34 -5.30
N SER A 297 10.87 0.22 -6.63
CA SER A 297 11.61 1.09 -7.57
C SER A 297 10.66 1.68 -8.61
N ASP A 298 10.86 2.94 -9.01
CA ASP A 298 10.17 3.54 -10.16
C ASP A 298 8.62 3.48 -10.09
N VAL A 299 8.08 3.47 -8.87
CA VAL A 299 6.64 3.46 -8.59
C VAL A 299 6.09 4.88 -8.35
N ALA A 300 4.81 5.07 -8.62
CA ALA A 300 4.06 6.24 -8.20
C ALA A 300 2.96 5.83 -7.20
N LEU A 301 3.09 6.30 -5.97
CA LEU A 301 2.19 6.02 -4.86
C LEU A 301 1.52 7.34 -4.44
N VAL A 302 0.21 7.46 -4.60
CA VAL A 302 -0.50 8.74 -4.41
C VAL A 302 -1.82 8.57 -3.67
N THR A 303 -2.01 9.31 -2.58
CA THR A 303 -3.31 9.46 -1.89
C THR A 303 -3.83 10.88 -2.05
N VAL A 304 -5.04 11.04 -2.60
CA VAL A 304 -5.67 12.33 -2.91
C VAL A 304 -6.85 12.60 -1.96
N MET A 305 -6.57 12.56 -0.66
CA MET A 305 -7.55 12.89 0.38
C MET A 305 -6.89 13.40 1.66
N THR A 306 -7.62 14.24 2.42
CA THR A 306 -7.17 14.78 3.71
C THR A 306 -6.87 13.66 4.69
N GLY A 307 -5.71 13.70 5.33
CA GLY A 307 -5.23 12.63 6.22
C GLY A 307 -4.73 11.37 5.50
N GLY A 308 -4.73 11.33 4.15
CA GLY A 308 -4.27 10.18 3.38
C GLY A 308 -2.80 9.85 3.64
N ARG A 309 -2.53 8.59 4.01
CA ARG A 309 -1.17 8.09 4.26
C ARG A 309 -0.82 7.10 3.17
N THR A 310 0.13 7.47 2.33
CA THR A 310 0.42 6.78 1.07
C THR A 310 0.95 5.36 1.31
N VAL A 311 2.04 5.26 2.07
CA VAL A 311 2.59 4.00 2.58
C VAL A 311 2.32 3.91 4.08
N VAL A 312 1.76 2.78 4.53
CA VAL A 312 1.51 2.50 5.94
C VAL A 312 2.32 1.28 6.39
N VAL A 313 3.12 1.46 7.43
CA VAL A 313 3.85 0.38 8.12
C VAL A 313 3.19 0.15 9.48
N ASP A 314 2.53 -1.00 9.65
CA ASP A 314 1.65 -1.29 10.78
C ASP A 314 1.95 -2.63 11.46
N GLY A 315 1.30 -2.91 12.59
CA GLY A 315 1.60 -4.04 13.46
C GLY A 315 2.46 -3.63 14.65
N ALA A 316 3.04 -4.61 15.35
CA ALA A 316 3.93 -4.33 16.46
C ALA A 316 5.26 -3.73 15.97
N GLU A 317 5.92 -4.44 15.04
CA GLU A 317 7.26 -4.11 14.54
C GLU A 317 7.37 -4.35 13.03
N LEU A 318 8.21 -3.54 12.38
CA LEU A 318 8.85 -3.84 11.10
C LEU A 318 10.26 -4.31 11.44
N GLU A 319 10.50 -5.61 11.34
CA GLU A 319 11.73 -6.25 11.81
C GLU A 319 12.61 -6.64 10.62
N LEU A 320 13.80 -6.05 10.53
CA LEU A 320 14.81 -6.31 9.51
C LEU A 320 16.04 -6.94 10.16
N VAL A 321 16.40 -8.16 9.75
CA VAL A 321 17.51 -8.93 10.35
C VAL A 321 18.47 -9.37 9.24
N GLY A 322 19.56 -8.63 9.03
CA GLY A 322 20.50 -8.85 7.91
C GLY A 322 19.85 -8.77 6.52
N GLY A 323 18.69 -8.12 6.43
CA GLY A 323 17.90 -7.89 5.22
C GLY A 323 17.55 -6.41 5.07
N GLY A 324 16.70 -6.05 4.12
CA GLY A 324 16.42 -4.62 3.92
C GLY A 324 15.16 -4.26 3.15
N VAL A 325 14.82 -2.97 3.22
CA VAL A 325 13.75 -2.33 2.48
C VAL A 325 14.34 -1.13 1.74
N ALA A 326 14.14 -1.07 0.42
CA ALA A 326 14.51 0.06 -0.42
C ALA A 326 13.26 0.67 -1.07
N LEU A 327 13.11 1.99 -0.96
CA LEU A 327 12.12 2.80 -1.68
C LEU A 327 12.90 3.75 -2.60
N ASP A 328 13.18 3.29 -3.81
CA ASP A 328 14.02 3.96 -4.79
C ASP A 328 13.18 4.60 -5.89
N THR A 329 13.62 5.77 -6.38
CA THR A 329 13.02 6.50 -7.51
C THR A 329 11.49 6.67 -7.46
N ALA A 330 10.90 6.55 -6.27
CA ALA A 330 9.48 6.49 -6.06
C ALA A 330 8.88 7.90 -5.98
N VAL A 331 7.67 8.07 -6.48
CA VAL A 331 6.90 9.31 -6.35
C VAL A 331 5.87 9.12 -5.23
N PHE A 332 5.98 9.90 -4.17
CA PHE A 332 5.03 9.92 -3.05
C PHE A 332 4.15 11.16 -3.12
N GLY A 333 2.83 10.97 -3.11
CA GLY A 333 1.85 12.05 -2.94
C GLY A 333 0.86 11.74 -1.81
N GLY A 334 0.58 12.70 -0.92
CA GLY A 334 -0.39 12.50 0.16
C GLY A 334 -0.36 13.54 1.28
N ASP A 335 -1.11 13.27 2.35
CA ASP A 335 -0.94 14.01 3.61
C ASP A 335 0.34 13.51 4.31
N VAL A 336 0.58 12.21 4.31
CA VAL A 336 1.86 11.61 4.77
C VAL A 336 2.39 10.62 3.73
N ALA A 337 3.62 10.86 3.23
CA ALA A 337 4.26 10.00 2.24
C ALA A 337 4.52 8.57 2.75
N LEU A 338 5.02 8.45 3.99
CA LEU A 338 5.11 7.16 4.68
C LEU A 338 4.81 7.36 6.16
N TYR A 339 3.97 6.51 6.74
CA TYR A 339 3.70 6.52 8.17
C TYR A 339 3.91 5.13 8.77
N ALA A 340 4.83 5.02 9.73
CA ALA A 340 5.02 3.83 10.54
C ALA A 340 4.32 3.97 11.91
N SER A 341 3.22 3.24 12.10
CA SER A 341 2.63 2.94 13.41
C SER A 341 3.39 1.81 14.11
N ALA A 342 4.01 0.89 13.37
CA ALA A 342 4.94 -0.10 13.92
C ALA A 342 6.25 0.56 14.37
N ARG A 343 6.94 -0.05 15.35
CA ARG A 343 8.36 0.26 15.64
C ARG A 343 9.22 -0.33 14.52
N MET A 344 10.16 0.45 13.97
CA MET A 344 11.14 -0.11 13.03
C MET A 344 12.36 -0.61 13.81
N VAL A 345 12.73 -1.88 13.59
CA VAL A 345 13.87 -2.54 14.23
C VAL A 345 14.78 -3.11 13.14
N ALA A 346 16.00 -2.58 13.03
CA ALA A 346 17.01 -3.01 12.07
C ALA A 346 18.22 -3.60 12.80
N SER A 347 18.58 -4.85 12.52
CA SER A 347 19.64 -5.57 13.23
C SER A 347 20.50 -6.44 12.31
N GLY A 348 21.73 -6.73 12.75
CA GLY A 348 22.59 -7.73 12.11
C GLY A 348 23.02 -7.37 10.69
N GLY A 349 23.30 -6.09 10.42
CA GLY A 349 23.62 -5.62 9.07
C GLY A 349 22.37 -5.39 8.21
N ALA A 350 21.29 -4.86 8.77
CA ALA A 350 20.08 -4.54 8.00
C ALA A 350 20.12 -3.14 7.37
N VAL A 351 19.26 -2.89 6.37
CA VAL A 351 19.18 -1.60 5.66
C VAL A 351 17.73 -1.14 5.47
N LEU A 352 17.43 0.10 5.82
CA LEU A 352 16.26 0.84 5.33
C LEU A 352 16.75 2.00 4.45
N ARG A 353 16.43 2.00 3.15
CA ARG A 353 16.86 3.01 2.18
C ARG A 353 15.66 3.68 1.52
N VAL A 354 15.70 5.01 1.39
CA VAL A 354 14.80 5.81 0.56
C VAL A 354 15.66 6.75 -0.28
N SER A 355 15.74 6.53 -1.59
CA SER A 355 16.72 7.24 -2.42
C SER A 355 16.22 7.65 -3.79
N GLY A 356 16.67 8.82 -4.27
CA GLY A 356 16.27 9.37 -5.57
C GLY A 356 14.77 9.61 -5.75
N SER A 357 13.99 9.57 -4.66
CA SER A 357 12.54 9.64 -4.68
C SER A 357 12.03 11.08 -4.71
N GLN A 358 10.81 11.27 -5.21
CA GLN A 358 10.11 12.55 -5.24
C GLN A 358 9.01 12.57 -4.18
N VAL A 359 9.02 13.56 -3.28
CA VAL A 359 8.09 13.64 -2.14
C VAL A 359 7.25 14.90 -2.24
N TYR A 360 5.96 14.75 -2.52
CA TYR A 360 4.97 15.82 -2.64
C TYR A 360 3.85 15.62 -1.62
N ALA A 361 4.12 15.93 -0.35
CA ALA A 361 3.23 15.59 0.75
C ALA A 361 3.09 16.69 1.80
N ALA A 362 2.12 16.58 2.72
CA ALA A 362 2.14 17.44 3.91
C ALA A 362 3.23 17.02 4.90
N HIS A 363 3.54 15.73 4.99
CA HIS A 363 4.62 15.17 5.79
C HIS A 363 5.39 14.10 5.00
N GLY A 364 6.71 14.01 5.21
CA GLY A 364 7.56 13.00 4.57
C GLY A 364 7.43 11.61 5.21
N LEU A 365 8.57 11.05 5.61
CA LEU A 365 8.71 9.73 6.23
C LEU A 365 8.56 9.85 7.74
N VAL A 366 7.44 9.39 8.31
CA VAL A 366 7.08 9.56 9.72
C VAL A 366 7.13 8.24 10.49
N PHE A 367 8.12 8.11 11.37
CA PHE A 367 8.25 6.98 12.30
C PHE A 367 7.60 7.35 13.63
N GLY A 368 6.33 6.97 13.78
CA GLY A 368 5.49 7.32 14.93
C GLY A 368 5.93 6.62 16.22
N SER A 369 6.17 5.31 16.15
CA SER A 369 6.49 4.46 17.32
C SER A 369 7.99 4.30 17.59
N GLY A 370 8.84 4.78 16.67
CA GLY A 370 10.29 4.85 16.84
C GLY A 370 11.10 3.99 15.88
N VAL A 371 12.41 4.18 15.95
CA VAL A 371 13.44 3.52 15.16
C VAL A 371 14.53 3.01 16.09
N GLU A 372 14.91 1.75 15.91
CA GLU A 372 16.06 1.12 16.55
C GLU A 372 16.95 0.47 15.48
N ALA A 373 18.23 0.81 15.47
CA ALA A 373 19.20 0.25 14.52
C ALA A 373 20.45 -0.25 15.25
N ASN A 374 20.81 -1.52 15.07
CA ASN A 374 21.97 -2.16 15.67
C ASN A 374 22.87 -2.76 14.58
N ALA A 375 24.10 -2.24 14.45
CA ALA A 375 25.02 -2.54 13.34
C ALA A 375 24.35 -2.44 11.95
N SER A 376 23.47 -1.46 11.74
CA SER A 376 22.55 -1.38 10.60
C SER A 376 22.42 0.05 10.06
N ALA A 377 21.92 0.21 8.83
CA ALA A 377 21.86 1.50 8.15
C ALA A 377 20.42 1.98 7.88
N VAL A 378 20.18 3.28 8.12
CA VAL A 378 18.97 4.02 7.70
C VAL A 378 19.43 5.15 6.79
N VAL A 379 18.94 5.18 5.55
CA VAL A 379 19.55 5.95 4.47
C VAL A 379 18.46 6.72 3.71
N VAL A 380 18.46 8.05 3.80
CA VAL A 380 17.47 8.93 3.16
C VAL A 380 18.22 9.94 2.28
N ASN A 381 18.47 9.56 1.03
CA ASN A 381 19.49 10.20 0.20
C ASN A 381 19.00 10.64 -1.19
N ASP A 382 19.46 11.80 -1.65
CA ASP A 382 19.27 12.30 -3.02
C ASP A 382 17.78 12.46 -3.41
N ASN A 383 16.89 12.63 -2.43
CA ASN A 383 15.44 12.81 -2.65
C ASN A 383 15.10 14.27 -2.97
N THR A 384 14.02 14.50 -3.71
CA THR A 384 13.56 15.84 -4.13
C THR A 384 12.07 16.05 -3.82
N GLY A 385 11.61 17.31 -3.81
CA GLY A 385 10.18 17.61 -3.73
C GLY A 385 9.79 18.77 -2.82
N VAL A 386 8.54 18.75 -2.35
CA VAL A 386 7.92 19.85 -1.61
C VAL A 386 7.10 19.28 -0.45
N LEU A 387 7.35 19.81 0.74
CA LEU A 387 6.59 19.51 1.94
C LEU A 387 5.82 20.76 2.40
N THR A 388 4.52 20.62 2.69
CA THR A 388 3.74 21.74 3.24
C THR A 388 3.88 21.88 4.75
N HIS A 389 4.20 20.79 5.45
CA HIS A 389 4.38 20.72 6.90
C HIS A 389 5.52 19.74 7.28
N GLY A 390 5.82 19.60 8.58
CA GLY A 390 6.75 18.57 9.08
C GLY A 390 8.18 18.65 8.52
N ALA A 391 8.75 17.47 8.23
CA ALA A 391 10.08 17.29 7.66
C ALA A 391 10.15 16.07 6.72
N LEU A 392 11.22 15.94 5.95
CA LEU A 392 11.48 14.77 5.07
C LEU A 392 11.59 13.48 5.87
N LEU A 393 12.35 13.50 6.99
CA LEU A 393 12.41 12.39 7.94
C LEU A 393 11.98 12.87 9.33
N VAL A 394 11.01 12.18 9.93
CA VAL A 394 10.46 12.48 11.26
C VAL A 394 10.54 11.25 12.16
N LEU A 395 11.37 11.31 13.20
CA LEU A 395 11.52 10.29 14.23
C LEU A 395 10.80 10.76 15.51
N ARG A 396 9.55 10.35 15.71
CA ARG A 396 8.68 10.87 16.80
C ARG A 396 8.72 10.02 18.08
N GLY A 397 8.97 8.72 17.94
CA GLY A 397 9.07 7.74 19.02
C GLY A 397 10.42 7.78 19.75
N SER A 398 10.97 6.61 20.07
CA SER A 398 12.40 6.47 20.40
C SER A 398 13.24 6.47 19.13
N ALA A 399 14.48 6.97 19.19
CA ALA A 399 15.44 6.90 18.09
C ALA A 399 16.80 6.46 18.63
N SER A 400 17.15 5.19 18.47
CA SER A 400 18.36 4.58 19.04
C SER A 400 19.22 3.91 17.96
N PHE A 401 20.49 4.30 17.89
CA PHE A 401 21.46 3.77 16.94
C PHE A 401 22.67 3.23 17.71
N ALA A 402 22.93 1.93 17.58
CA ALA A 402 23.95 1.19 18.33
C ALA A 402 24.93 0.43 17.43
N SER A 403 26.13 0.14 17.95
CA SER A 403 27.10 -0.83 17.39
C SER A 403 27.55 -0.53 15.95
N GLY A 404 27.89 0.71 15.63
CA GLY A 404 28.32 1.08 14.27
C GLY A 404 27.19 1.33 13.29
N SER A 405 25.96 1.53 13.77
CA SER A 405 24.83 1.92 12.93
C SER A 405 25.03 3.29 12.27
N TRP A 406 24.33 3.51 11.16
CA TRP A 406 24.46 4.74 10.36
C TRP A 406 23.08 5.31 10.00
N LEU A 407 22.81 6.55 10.40
CA LEU A 407 21.70 7.35 9.89
C LEU A 407 22.25 8.37 8.88
N SER A 408 22.03 8.12 7.59
CA SER A 408 22.45 8.97 6.48
C SER A 408 21.30 9.82 5.98
N VAL A 409 21.45 11.15 6.04
CA VAL A 409 20.56 12.12 5.39
C VAL A 409 21.43 13.03 4.52
N ARG A 410 21.67 12.63 3.26
CA ARG A 410 22.56 13.37 2.34
C ARG A 410 21.96 13.67 0.97
N GLY A 411 22.35 14.79 0.37
CA GLY A 411 22.01 15.11 -1.04
C GLY A 411 20.54 15.47 -1.32
N ASN A 412 19.68 15.56 -0.30
CA ASN A 412 18.25 15.82 -0.50
C ASN A 412 18.00 17.30 -0.84
N SER A 413 17.07 17.58 -1.74
CA SER A 413 16.64 18.94 -2.14
C SER A 413 15.13 19.07 -1.96
N ILE A 414 14.72 19.50 -0.76
CA ILE A 414 13.32 19.55 -0.33
C ILE A 414 12.93 20.99 -0.01
N SER A 415 11.84 21.47 -0.61
CA SER A 415 11.17 22.66 -0.08
C SER A 415 10.42 22.31 1.21
N GLY A 416 11.15 22.33 2.32
CA GLY A 416 10.68 22.07 3.69
C GLY A 416 11.84 21.74 4.63
N ARG A 417 11.53 21.34 5.87
CA ARG A 417 12.52 20.86 6.83
C ARG A 417 13.05 19.48 6.39
N LEU A 418 14.32 19.21 6.67
CA LEU A 418 14.97 17.96 6.27
C LEU A 418 14.85 16.88 7.34
N LEU A 419 15.08 17.22 8.61
CA LEU A 419 15.13 16.23 9.70
C LEU A 419 14.35 16.71 10.93
N SER A 420 13.64 15.79 11.57
CA SER A 420 12.97 16.00 12.85
C SER A 420 13.22 14.79 13.74
N VAL A 421 13.81 14.97 14.91
CA VAL A 421 14.13 13.90 15.88
C VAL A 421 13.52 14.21 17.25
N PRO A 422 13.54 13.29 18.22
CA PRO A 422 12.97 13.57 19.53
C PRO A 422 13.63 14.76 20.22
N SER A 423 12.81 15.61 20.84
CA SER A 423 13.24 16.77 21.63
C SER A 423 13.38 16.46 23.11
N TYR A 424 14.25 17.20 23.79
CA TYR A 424 14.52 17.09 25.23
C TYR A 424 13.23 16.96 26.07
N PRO A 425 13.16 16.04 27.06
CA PRO A 425 14.23 15.20 27.60
C PRO A 425 14.54 13.93 26.79
N ARG A 426 13.94 13.74 25.61
CA ARG A 426 14.29 12.66 24.68
C ARG A 426 15.31 13.17 23.64
N SER A 427 15.97 12.22 22.98
CA SER A 427 16.98 12.49 21.94
C SER A 427 16.96 11.41 20.86
N ALA A 428 17.69 11.65 19.77
CA ALA A 428 18.25 10.59 18.95
C ALA A 428 19.60 10.17 19.54
N ASP A 429 19.68 8.93 20.02
CA ASP A 429 20.81 8.42 20.80
C ASP A 429 21.78 7.64 19.89
N LEU A 430 23.03 8.09 19.85
CA LEU A 430 24.08 7.52 19.01
C LEU A 430 25.15 6.84 19.87
N ALA A 431 25.03 5.52 20.07
CA ALA A 431 26.01 4.69 20.75
C ALA A 431 26.95 4.04 19.72
N GLN A 432 28.23 4.44 19.68
CA GLN A 432 29.21 3.99 18.68
C GLN A 432 28.71 4.10 17.22
N SER A 433 27.80 5.04 16.94
CA SER A 433 27.03 5.12 15.69
C SER A 433 27.12 6.51 15.08
N THR A 434 26.90 6.60 13.77
CA THR A 434 27.08 7.84 13.00
C THR A 434 25.75 8.40 12.51
N LEU A 435 25.53 9.70 12.68
CA LEU A 435 24.47 10.46 12.01
C LEU A 435 25.14 11.46 11.06
N THR A 436 24.74 11.43 9.80
CA THR A 436 25.27 12.28 8.73
C THR A 436 24.15 13.19 8.23
N LEU A 437 24.36 14.51 8.31
CA LEU A 437 23.48 15.52 7.74
C LEU A 437 24.31 16.40 6.79
N HIS A 438 24.41 15.99 5.52
CA HIS A 438 25.40 16.56 4.60
C HIS A 438 24.90 16.83 3.19
N GLY A 439 25.17 18.01 2.64
CA GLY A 439 24.90 18.29 1.22
C GLY A 439 23.42 18.41 0.89
N ASN A 440 22.58 18.85 1.84
CA ASN A 440 21.14 18.96 1.65
C ASN A 440 20.72 20.42 1.43
N ASP A 441 19.69 20.61 0.63
CA ASP A 441 19.00 21.89 0.42
C ASP A 441 17.58 21.82 1.01
N GLY A 442 17.24 22.80 1.83
CA GLY A 442 16.02 22.86 2.64
C GLY A 442 15.36 24.24 2.60
N SER A 443 14.12 24.34 3.08
CA SER A 443 13.45 25.64 3.27
C SER A 443 12.63 25.72 4.55
N GLY A 444 12.35 26.95 5.00
CA GLY A 444 11.67 27.24 6.26
C GLY A 444 12.60 27.91 7.28
N SER A 445 12.26 27.83 8.57
CA SER A 445 12.98 28.50 9.65
C SER A 445 14.22 27.75 10.15
N VAL A 446 14.23 26.41 10.04
CA VAL A 446 15.29 25.53 10.54
C VAL A 446 15.47 24.34 9.59
N VAL A 447 16.70 23.83 9.50
CA VAL A 447 17.02 22.59 8.78
C VAL A 447 16.56 21.36 9.56
N MET A 448 16.67 21.44 10.89
CA MET A 448 16.44 20.34 11.82
C MET A 448 15.67 20.82 13.07
N ASP A 449 14.90 19.94 13.70
CA ASP A 449 14.48 20.08 15.09
C ASP A 449 14.65 18.76 15.88
N GLY A 450 14.64 18.88 17.21
CA GLY A 450 14.98 17.79 18.13
C GLY A 450 16.36 17.93 18.75
N THR A 451 16.90 16.86 19.33
CA THR A 451 18.23 16.84 19.96
C THR A 451 18.95 15.53 19.65
N VAL A 452 20.22 15.61 19.26
CA VAL A 452 21.10 14.45 19.08
C VAL A 452 22.00 14.28 20.30
N ALA A 453 22.04 13.08 20.87
CA ALA A 453 22.89 12.72 22.00
C ALA A 453 23.93 11.68 21.59
N LEU A 454 25.21 11.96 21.88
CA LEU A 454 26.29 11.00 21.71
C LEU A 454 26.41 10.17 23.00
N VAL A 455 26.15 8.86 22.92
CA VAL A 455 26.09 7.98 24.09
C VAL A 455 27.38 7.17 24.19
N GLY A 456 28.20 7.49 25.19
CA GLY A 456 29.51 6.88 25.37
C GLY A 456 30.53 7.31 24.31
N ALA A 457 31.59 6.51 24.14
CA ALA A 457 32.65 6.81 23.17
C ALA A 457 32.29 6.32 21.75
N GLY A 458 32.70 7.07 20.73
CA GLY A 458 32.62 6.65 19.32
C GLY A 458 31.32 6.99 18.59
N GLY A 459 30.35 7.62 19.25
CA GLY A 459 29.23 8.28 18.55
C GLY A 459 29.72 9.46 17.71
N LYS A 460 29.14 9.67 16.53
CA LYS A 460 29.50 10.76 15.62
C LYS A 460 28.26 11.44 15.06
N PHE A 461 28.22 12.77 15.09
CA PHE A 461 27.27 13.56 14.32
C PHE A 461 28.09 14.44 13.36
N VAL A 462 27.96 14.24 12.06
CA VAL A 462 28.73 14.96 11.02
C VAL A 462 27.80 15.85 10.21
N VAL A 463 28.16 17.13 10.10
CA VAL A 463 27.33 18.19 9.50
C VAL A 463 28.15 19.02 8.51
N GLY A 464 27.62 19.24 7.32
CA GLY A 464 28.28 20.09 6.32
C GLY A 464 27.41 20.38 5.10
N CYS A 465 27.74 21.43 4.35
CA CYS A 465 27.15 21.74 3.04
C CYS A 465 25.62 21.82 3.03
N LEU A 466 25.06 22.50 4.02
CA LEU A 466 23.63 22.71 4.14
C LEU A 466 23.24 24.03 3.50
N THR A 467 22.19 24.01 2.69
CA THR A 467 21.53 25.19 2.14
C THR A 467 20.16 25.33 2.79
N LEU A 468 19.79 26.55 3.18
CA LEU A 468 18.47 26.87 3.72
C LEU A 468 17.93 28.10 3.02
N ASN A 469 16.72 28.01 2.44
CA ASN A 469 16.08 29.07 1.67
C ASN A 469 16.98 29.60 0.51
N GLY A 470 17.74 28.71 -0.13
CA GLY A 470 18.68 29.06 -1.21
C GLY A 470 19.98 29.74 -0.75
N GLN A 471 20.24 29.85 0.56
CA GLN A 471 21.50 30.36 1.11
C GLN A 471 22.33 29.23 1.72
N THR A 472 23.59 29.07 1.29
CA THR A 472 24.53 28.13 1.91
C THR A 472 24.90 28.60 3.31
N LEU A 473 24.54 27.81 4.32
CA LEU A 473 24.76 28.11 5.73
C LEU A 473 26.25 28.04 6.09
N GLN A 474 26.75 29.03 6.81
CA GLN A 474 28.08 29.00 7.40
C GLN A 474 28.07 28.16 8.69
N PRO A 475 29.24 27.68 9.18
CA PRO A 475 29.31 26.91 10.42
C PRO A 475 28.70 27.59 11.66
N MET A 476 28.70 28.93 11.71
CA MET A 476 28.06 29.70 12.78
C MET A 476 26.52 29.65 12.72
N ASP A 477 25.96 29.42 11.54
CA ASP A 477 24.50 29.43 11.30
C ASP A 477 23.85 28.07 11.59
N TYR A 478 24.62 26.99 11.72
CA TYR A 478 24.09 25.64 11.97
C TYR A 478 23.31 25.54 13.29
N ARG A 479 23.78 26.18 14.38
CA ARG A 479 23.04 26.20 15.65
C ARG A 479 21.74 27.02 15.54
N PRO A 480 21.73 28.25 14.99
CA PRO A 480 20.50 28.96 14.61
C PRO A 480 19.55 28.15 13.71
N ALA A 481 20.07 27.36 12.78
CA ALA A 481 19.30 26.49 11.89
C ALA A 481 18.75 25.20 12.56
N GLY A 482 18.79 25.12 13.89
CA GLY A 482 18.17 24.06 14.69
C GLY A 482 19.04 22.81 14.92
N ILE A 483 20.33 22.85 14.57
CA ILE A 483 21.25 21.73 14.76
C ILE A 483 21.76 21.73 16.21
N ILE A 484 21.11 20.92 17.05
CA ILE A 484 21.34 20.83 18.50
C ILE A 484 22.02 19.49 18.85
N GLY A 485 23.19 19.61 19.47
CA GLY A 485 24.04 18.50 19.90
C GLY A 485 25.52 18.87 19.84
N GLU A 486 26.38 17.88 20.11
CA GLU A 486 27.79 17.89 19.74
C GLU A 486 27.95 17.35 18.32
N PHE A 487 28.57 18.10 17.43
CA PHE A 487 28.74 17.72 16.03
C PHE A 487 30.09 18.14 15.47
N ARG A 488 30.59 17.35 14.51
CA ARG A 488 31.78 17.61 13.70
C ARG A 488 31.37 18.34 12.42
N LEU A 489 32.02 19.46 12.15
CA LEU A 489 31.90 20.18 10.88
C LEU A 489 32.70 19.48 9.79
N LEU A 490 32.13 19.36 8.59
CA LEU A 490 32.84 18.99 7.36
C LEU A 490 32.70 20.09 6.30
N ALA A 491 33.80 20.42 5.64
CA ALA A 491 33.83 21.41 4.56
C ALA A 491 33.45 20.79 3.21
N CYS A 492 32.87 21.59 2.33
CA CYS A 492 32.38 21.12 1.04
C CYS A 492 33.50 20.73 0.07
N GLY A 493 33.28 19.63 -0.65
CA GLY A 493 34.28 19.04 -1.54
C GLY A 493 35.35 18.19 -0.83
N VAL A 494 35.34 18.09 0.51
CA VAL A 494 36.23 17.20 1.25
C VAL A 494 35.65 15.79 1.30
N CYS A 495 36.43 14.80 0.90
CA CYS A 495 36.06 13.39 1.02
C CYS A 495 36.14 12.95 2.49
N ASP A 496 35.07 12.32 3.00
CA ASP A 496 35.03 11.81 4.38
C ASP A 496 34.25 10.50 4.46
N ALA A 497 34.86 9.47 5.02
CA ALA A 497 34.25 8.13 5.10
C ALA A 497 32.99 8.10 5.98
N ASP A 498 32.90 8.95 7.02
CA ASP A 498 31.70 9.05 7.87
C ASP A 498 30.52 9.74 7.17
N VAL A 499 30.74 10.31 5.98
CA VAL A 499 29.72 11.00 5.18
C VAL A 499 29.31 10.20 3.96
N SER A 500 30.26 9.56 3.28
CA SER A 500 29.98 8.83 2.03
C SER A 500 29.72 7.34 2.22
N CYS A 501 30.18 6.73 3.33
CA CYS A 501 30.29 5.28 3.42
C CYS A 501 29.73 4.70 4.73
N PHE A 502 29.13 3.51 4.66
CA PHE A 502 28.83 2.71 5.84
C PHE A 502 30.13 2.14 6.43
N ALA A 503 30.51 2.62 7.61
CA ALA A 503 31.84 2.36 8.18
C ALA A 503 32.20 0.87 8.29
N ALA A 504 31.29 0.03 8.78
CA ALA A 504 31.56 -1.40 8.96
C ALA A 504 31.69 -2.18 7.63
N GLY A 505 31.08 -1.69 6.54
CA GLY A 505 31.20 -2.27 5.21
C GLY A 505 32.37 -1.71 4.38
N THR A 506 33.16 -0.77 4.91
CA THR A 506 34.15 0.00 4.14
C THR A 506 35.58 -0.41 4.46
N ARG A 507 36.35 -0.78 3.42
CA ARG A 507 37.78 -1.12 3.54
C ARG A 507 38.68 0.11 3.40
N ALA A 508 38.34 1.01 2.47
CA ALA A 508 39.09 2.24 2.20
C ALA A 508 38.21 3.25 1.46
N MET A 509 38.67 4.50 1.36
CA MET A 509 38.11 5.52 0.48
C MET A 509 39.10 5.83 -0.65
N SER A 510 38.60 6.07 -1.86
CA SER A 510 39.40 6.55 -3.00
C SER A 510 39.63 8.06 -2.91
N GLY A 511 40.65 8.57 -3.61
CA GLY A 511 40.87 10.00 -3.78
C GLY A 511 39.75 10.74 -4.56
N SER A 512 38.74 10.03 -5.05
CA SER A 512 37.54 10.57 -5.70
C SER A 512 36.29 10.50 -4.81
N CYS A 513 36.48 10.45 -3.48
CA CYS A 513 35.46 10.25 -2.46
C CYS A 513 34.61 8.96 -2.60
N GLY A 514 35.07 7.97 -3.38
CA GLY A 514 34.36 6.71 -3.60
C GLY A 514 34.70 5.68 -2.54
N CYS A 515 33.70 5.01 -1.98
CA CYS A 515 33.92 3.94 -1.02
C CYS A 515 34.46 2.68 -1.73
N ARG A 516 35.50 2.07 -1.16
CA ARG A 516 35.97 0.73 -1.55
C ARG A 516 35.52 -0.24 -0.46
N CYS A 517 34.59 -1.11 -0.81
CA CYS A 517 33.94 -1.96 0.17
C CYS A 517 34.85 -3.08 0.67
N ALA A 518 34.61 -3.47 1.92
CA ALA A 518 35.06 -4.73 2.48
C ALA A 518 34.19 -5.88 1.92
N GLU A 519 34.53 -7.11 2.31
CA GLU A 519 33.68 -8.25 2.01
C GLU A 519 32.32 -8.09 2.71
N GLY A 520 31.22 -8.35 1.99
CA GLY A 520 29.86 -8.09 2.49
C GLY A 520 29.37 -6.64 2.42
N GLY A 521 30.18 -5.69 1.92
CA GLY A 521 29.72 -4.33 1.60
C GLY A 521 29.33 -4.18 0.13
N TYR A 522 28.18 -3.56 -0.14
CA TYR A 522 27.57 -3.46 -1.47
C TYR A 522 27.32 -2.02 -1.92
N GLU A 523 27.14 -1.85 -3.24
CA GLU A 523 26.88 -0.56 -3.91
C GLU A 523 27.99 0.50 -3.71
N ARG A 524 27.66 1.78 -3.91
CA ARG A 524 28.59 2.92 -3.78
C ARG A 524 28.87 3.32 -2.34
N ASP A 525 27.92 3.05 -1.44
CA ASP A 525 27.94 3.47 -0.04
C ASP A 525 28.43 2.33 0.89
N CYS A 526 28.76 1.16 0.33
CA CYS A 526 29.20 -0.06 1.04
C CYS A 526 28.21 -0.57 2.10
N LEU A 527 26.92 -0.54 1.77
CA LEU A 527 25.83 -1.00 2.64
C LEU A 527 25.94 -2.51 2.92
N PRO A 528 25.50 -3.00 4.10
CA PRO A 528 25.67 -4.40 4.50
C PRO A 528 24.73 -5.39 3.78
N VAL A 529 23.81 -4.90 2.94
CA VAL A 529 22.83 -5.70 2.19
C VAL A 529 22.91 -5.36 0.71
N TYR A 530 22.91 -6.39 -0.14
CA TYR A 530 22.74 -6.21 -1.57
C TYR A 530 21.27 -5.89 -1.89
N LEU A 531 21.03 -4.69 -2.41
CA LEU A 531 19.72 -4.25 -2.87
C LEU A 531 19.69 -4.35 -4.41
N PRO A 532 19.02 -5.35 -5.00
CA PRO A 532 19.03 -5.53 -6.44
C PRO A 532 18.29 -4.39 -7.15
N ARG A 533 18.87 -3.88 -8.24
CA ARG A 533 18.12 -3.12 -9.24
C ARG A 533 17.37 -4.09 -10.14
N VAL A 534 16.11 -3.79 -10.42
CA VAL A 534 15.22 -4.66 -11.19
C VAL A 534 14.40 -3.80 -12.14
N ASP A 535 14.54 -4.05 -13.44
CA ASP A 535 13.81 -3.35 -14.49
C ASP A 535 12.60 -4.22 -14.91
N GLY A 536 11.39 -3.86 -14.49
CA GLY A 536 10.16 -4.65 -14.73
C GLY A 536 10.14 -6.01 -14.03
N CYS A 537 9.26 -6.93 -14.48
CA CYS A 537 9.19 -8.32 -13.99
C CYS A 537 10.31 -9.24 -14.54
N ASN A 538 11.46 -8.69 -14.95
CA ASN A 538 12.61 -9.50 -15.34
C ASN A 538 13.18 -10.23 -14.12
N ARG A 539 13.82 -11.40 -14.33
CA ARG A 539 14.47 -12.11 -13.23
C ARG A 539 15.53 -11.23 -12.58
N THR A 540 15.42 -11.05 -11.26
CA THR A 540 16.43 -10.41 -10.44
C THR A 540 17.78 -11.09 -10.66
N LEU A 541 18.81 -10.32 -11.03
CA LEU A 541 20.16 -10.84 -11.19
C LEU A 541 20.73 -11.24 -9.81
N ALA A 542 21.45 -12.36 -9.78
CA ALA A 542 22.18 -12.79 -8.60
C ALA A 542 23.22 -11.74 -8.17
N PRO A 543 23.58 -11.66 -6.88
CA PRO A 543 24.58 -10.70 -6.41
C PRO A 543 25.89 -10.81 -7.20
N PRO A 544 26.45 -9.69 -7.70
CA PRO A 544 27.70 -9.73 -8.45
C PRO A 544 28.85 -10.21 -7.56
N LEU A 545 29.61 -11.19 -8.04
CA LEU A 545 30.82 -11.66 -7.36
C LEU A 545 31.84 -10.51 -7.29
N LEU A 546 32.18 -10.07 -6.07
CA LEU A 546 33.19 -9.04 -5.84
C LEU A 546 34.57 -9.55 -6.30
N SER A 547 35.05 -9.05 -7.44
CA SER A 547 36.31 -9.45 -8.04
C SER A 547 37.50 -8.85 -7.27
N HIS A 548 38.31 -9.73 -6.68
CA HIS A 548 39.55 -9.36 -6.00
C HIS A 548 40.63 -8.93 -7.01
N THR A 549 40.72 -7.64 -7.32
CA THR A 549 41.93 -7.09 -7.94
C THR A 549 42.98 -6.86 -6.86
N ALA A 550 43.79 -7.89 -6.58
CA ALA A 550 44.97 -7.74 -5.74
C ALA A 550 46.03 -6.90 -6.49
N THR A 551 46.12 -5.61 -6.17
CA THR A 551 47.26 -4.79 -6.58
C THR A 551 48.51 -5.32 -5.89
N LEU A 552 49.32 -6.09 -6.63
CA LEU A 552 50.65 -6.48 -6.21
C LEU A 552 51.50 -5.21 -6.04
N THR A 553 51.90 -4.94 -4.80
CA THR A 553 52.85 -3.88 -4.48
C THR A 553 54.20 -4.23 -5.09
N GLU A 554 54.71 -3.32 -5.94
CA GLU A 554 56.01 -3.45 -6.59
C GLU A 554 57.13 -3.54 -5.54
N THR A 555 57.87 -4.65 -5.51
CA THR A 555 59.11 -4.75 -4.71
C THR A 555 60.17 -5.53 -5.48
N ARG A 556 61.17 -4.81 -5.97
CA ARG A 556 62.54 -5.22 -6.34
C ARG A 556 62.78 -6.67 -6.81
N SER A 557 63.05 -6.79 -8.10
CA SER A 557 64.20 -7.49 -8.70
C SER A 557 64.73 -8.79 -8.04
N LEU A 558 64.72 -9.88 -8.80
CA LEU A 558 65.97 -10.57 -9.16
C LEU A 558 65.78 -11.43 -10.42
N THR A 559 66.86 -11.54 -11.21
CA THR A 559 66.92 -12.14 -12.54
C THR A 559 66.80 -13.68 -12.53
N PRO A 560 66.17 -14.30 -13.54
CA PRO A 560 66.51 -15.66 -13.93
C PRO A 560 67.00 -15.76 -15.38
N THR A 561 68.11 -16.48 -15.56
CA THR A 561 68.79 -16.75 -16.83
C THR A 561 68.08 -17.85 -17.62
N TRP A 562 68.07 -17.77 -18.96
CA TRP A 562 67.60 -18.84 -19.85
C TRP A 562 68.58 -20.02 -19.93
N THR A 563 68.06 -21.25 -20.07
CA THR A 563 68.46 -22.18 -21.15
C THR A 563 67.48 -23.39 -21.26
N PRO A 564 67.25 -23.97 -22.47
CA PRO A 564 66.20 -24.98 -22.69
C PRO A 564 66.72 -26.39 -23.03
N THR A 565 65.90 -27.45 -22.87
CA THR A 565 65.75 -28.60 -23.82
C THR A 565 64.63 -29.58 -23.38
N PRO A 566 64.08 -30.43 -24.29
CA PRO A 566 62.84 -31.23 -24.09
C PRO A 566 63.08 -32.76 -24.32
N PRO A 567 62.14 -33.60 -24.84
CA PRO A 567 60.78 -33.99 -24.41
C PRO A 567 60.56 -35.53 -24.31
N THR A 568 59.40 -35.99 -23.77
CA THR A 568 58.77 -37.31 -24.08
C THR A 568 57.27 -37.27 -23.67
N THR A 569 56.29 -37.34 -24.59
CA THR A 569 55.43 -38.51 -24.97
C THR A 569 54.61 -39.13 -23.81
N SER A 570 53.31 -39.46 -23.92
CA SER A 570 52.52 -40.07 -25.02
C SER A 570 51.01 -39.67 -25.00
N LEU A 571 50.33 -39.40 -26.13
CA LEU A 571 49.38 -40.30 -26.84
C LEU A 571 48.40 -41.07 -25.92
N SER A 572 47.06 -41.06 -26.06
CA SER A 572 46.19 -41.21 -27.25
C SER A 572 44.78 -40.64 -26.95
N THR A 573 43.75 -40.53 -27.81
CA THR A 573 43.43 -41.11 -29.14
C THR A 573 42.42 -40.20 -29.86
N ALA A 574 42.41 -40.16 -31.18
CA ALA A 574 41.41 -39.44 -31.99
C ALA A 574 40.83 -40.34 -33.09
N HIS A 575 39.62 -40.05 -33.57
CA HIS A 575 39.09 -40.64 -34.82
C HIS A 575 38.92 -39.57 -35.91
N TYR A 576 39.68 -39.79 -36.99
CA TYR A 576 39.75 -39.15 -38.31
C TYR A 576 38.46 -39.42 -39.14
N SER A 577 38.11 -38.81 -40.30
CA SER A 577 38.53 -37.69 -41.21
C SER A 577 37.58 -37.72 -42.45
N PRO A 578 37.82 -37.09 -43.65
CA PRO A 578 38.72 -36.01 -44.12
C PRO A 578 37.94 -34.77 -44.68
N ALA A 579 38.45 -33.55 -44.92
CA ALA A 579 39.74 -32.95 -45.33
C ALA A 579 39.99 -32.82 -46.86
N GLN A 580 40.23 -31.57 -47.34
CA GLN A 580 41.15 -31.20 -48.45
C GLN A 580 41.36 -29.65 -48.54
N TYR A 581 42.63 -29.18 -48.39
CA TYR A 581 43.33 -27.94 -48.86
C TYR A 581 42.62 -26.54 -48.86
N GLY A 582 43.20 -25.38 -48.45
CA GLY A 582 44.56 -24.96 -48.00
C GLY A 582 45.30 -24.06 -49.04
N PRO A 583 46.25 -23.16 -48.69
CA PRO A 583 46.61 -22.54 -47.39
C PRO A 583 46.92 -21.01 -47.45
N THR A 584 47.61 -20.52 -46.39
CA THR A 584 48.23 -19.17 -46.17
C THR A 584 47.23 -18.03 -45.85
N GLU A 585 47.54 -16.99 -45.05
CA GLU A 585 48.79 -16.59 -44.35
C GLU A 585 48.48 -15.87 -42.99
N THR A 586 49.49 -15.61 -42.15
CA THR A 586 49.39 -14.79 -40.91
C THR A 586 50.57 -13.83 -40.75
N LEU A 587 50.34 -12.61 -40.25
CA LEU A 587 51.38 -11.77 -39.63
C LEU A 587 50.79 -10.80 -38.59
N GLN A 588 51.59 -10.44 -37.59
CA GLN A 588 51.14 -9.87 -36.32
C GLN A 588 51.14 -8.35 -36.23
N VAL A 589 50.41 -7.87 -35.21
CA VAL A 589 50.43 -6.52 -34.64
C VAL A 589 51.84 -5.98 -34.40
N THR A 590 52.04 -4.68 -34.64
CA THR A 590 53.06 -3.86 -33.96
C THR A 590 52.47 -2.47 -33.76
N GLU A 591 52.07 -2.15 -32.53
CA GLU A 591 51.57 -0.83 -32.17
C GLU A 591 52.69 -0.03 -31.48
N THR A 592 53.02 1.14 -32.04
CA THR A 592 54.09 2.01 -31.53
C THR A 592 53.48 3.32 -31.06
N VAL A 593 53.75 3.69 -29.80
CA VAL A 593 53.19 4.87 -29.15
C VAL A 593 53.76 6.18 -29.71
N ALA A 594 52.87 7.14 -30.00
CA ALA A 594 53.21 8.56 -30.13
C ALA A 594 52.07 9.47 -29.65
N LEU A 595 52.32 10.24 -28.58
CA LEU A 595 51.64 11.52 -28.29
C LEU A 595 52.21 12.60 -29.24
N PRO A 596 51.60 13.80 -29.48
CA PRO A 596 50.64 14.57 -28.65
C PRO A 596 49.48 15.17 -29.53
N PRO A 597 48.74 16.28 -29.23
CA PRO A 597 48.82 17.20 -28.10
C PRO A 597 47.51 17.66 -27.42
N THR A 598 47.73 18.30 -26.27
CA THR A 598 46.78 19.02 -25.43
C THR A 598 45.99 20.10 -26.18
N ARG A 599 44.67 20.15 -25.95
CA ARG A 599 43.85 21.36 -26.16
C ARG A 599 42.86 21.53 -25.02
N THR A 600 42.97 22.66 -24.33
CA THR A 600 42.00 23.17 -23.36
C THR A 600 40.69 23.55 -24.07
N PRO A 601 39.52 23.04 -23.64
CA PRO A 601 38.24 23.56 -24.09
C PRO A 601 37.80 24.72 -23.19
N THR A 602 37.97 25.94 -23.67
CA THR A 602 37.32 27.13 -23.08
C THR A 602 35.81 26.99 -23.22
N ALA A 603 35.06 27.20 -22.15
CA ALA A 603 33.61 27.11 -22.19
C ALA A 603 33.01 28.24 -23.05
N SER A 604 32.21 27.87 -24.06
CA SER A 604 31.26 28.77 -24.72
C SER A 604 29.86 28.22 -24.53
N VAL A 605 29.11 28.82 -23.61
CA VAL A 605 27.69 28.49 -23.36
C VAL A 605 26.88 28.89 -24.58
N SER A 606 26.23 27.90 -25.23
CA SER A 606 25.10 28.15 -26.12
C SER A 606 23.91 27.35 -25.59
N SER A 607 22.87 28.08 -25.20
CA SER A 607 21.77 27.55 -24.39
C SER A 607 20.60 27.05 -25.24
N THR A 608 20.44 25.74 -25.33
CA THR A 608 19.16 25.09 -25.65
C THR A 608 19.04 23.80 -24.84
N LEU A 609 18.50 23.91 -23.61
CA LEU A 609 18.02 22.75 -22.86
C LEU A 609 16.81 22.15 -23.58
N TRP A 610 16.87 20.86 -23.93
CA TRP A 610 15.75 20.15 -24.52
C TRP A 610 14.75 19.83 -23.39
N TRP A 611 13.52 20.33 -23.48
CA TRP A 611 12.53 20.25 -22.39
C TRP A 611 11.85 18.87 -22.22
N SER A 612 12.22 17.87 -23.01
CA SER A 612 11.56 16.55 -23.03
C SER A 612 11.69 15.73 -21.74
N ASP A 613 12.71 16.00 -20.91
CA ASP A 613 13.02 15.19 -19.73
C ASP A 613 12.43 15.74 -18.42
N VAL A 614 11.63 16.81 -18.49
CA VAL A 614 11.01 17.45 -17.30
C VAL A 614 9.65 16.81 -17.00
N ALA A 615 9.39 16.52 -15.72
CA ALA A 615 8.10 16.00 -15.27
C ALA A 615 6.96 17.03 -15.46
N CYS A 616 5.76 16.54 -15.78
CA CYS A 616 4.60 17.40 -15.99
C CYS A 616 4.09 18.05 -14.68
N PRO A 617 3.74 19.36 -14.70
CA PRO A 617 3.27 20.06 -13.50
C PRO A 617 1.80 19.78 -13.17
N THR A 618 1.44 19.93 -11.89
CA THR A 618 0.04 19.99 -11.44
C THR A 618 -0.66 21.24 -11.97
N LEU A 619 -1.92 21.11 -12.41
CA LEU A 619 -2.74 22.22 -12.87
C LEU A 619 -3.35 22.99 -11.69
N ALA A 620 -3.14 24.30 -11.65
CA ALA A 620 -3.83 25.17 -10.70
C ALA A 620 -5.23 25.49 -11.24
N VAL A 621 -6.27 24.90 -10.65
CA VAL A 621 -7.67 25.15 -11.00
C VAL A 621 -8.28 26.19 -10.06
N LYS A 622 -8.97 27.18 -10.60
CA LYS A 622 -9.67 28.24 -9.87
C LYS A 622 -11.04 28.51 -10.47
N THR A 623 -11.94 29.08 -9.69
CA THR A 623 -13.28 29.46 -10.16
C THR A 623 -13.54 30.95 -9.91
N THR A 624 -14.42 31.58 -10.68
CA THR A 624 -14.87 32.95 -10.42
C THR A 624 -16.07 33.02 -9.46
N ALA A 625 -16.41 31.92 -8.79
CA ALA A 625 -17.49 31.87 -7.81
C ALA A 625 -17.09 32.58 -6.50
N ALA A 626 -18.08 33.13 -5.79
CA ALA A 626 -17.85 33.76 -4.50
C ALA A 626 -17.40 32.71 -3.47
N GLY A 627 -16.17 32.85 -2.97
CA GLY A 627 -15.53 31.87 -2.08
C GLY A 627 -14.53 30.92 -2.76
N GLY A 628 -14.42 30.95 -4.09
CA GLY A 628 -13.38 30.23 -4.85
C GLY A 628 -13.70 28.77 -5.20
N SER A 629 -14.70 28.16 -4.57
CA SER A 629 -15.31 26.87 -4.94
C SER A 629 -16.62 27.07 -5.70
N LEU A 630 -16.99 26.11 -6.56
CA LEU A 630 -18.31 26.10 -7.19
C LEU A 630 -19.36 25.62 -6.17
N THR A 631 -20.55 26.20 -6.22
CA THR A 631 -21.71 25.71 -5.47
C THR A 631 -22.77 25.14 -6.40
N GLN A 632 -23.65 24.30 -5.85
CA GLN A 632 -24.86 23.85 -6.53
C GLN A 632 -25.74 25.01 -7.07
N ASN A 633 -25.69 26.20 -6.44
CA ASN A 633 -26.45 27.38 -6.86
C ASN A 633 -25.82 28.10 -8.07
N ASP A 634 -24.49 28.12 -8.18
CA ASP A 634 -23.78 28.68 -9.34
C ASP A 634 -24.16 27.94 -10.62
N ILE A 635 -24.23 26.61 -10.55
CA ILE A 635 -24.62 25.74 -11.68
C ILE A 635 -26.10 25.87 -12.03
N ARG A 636 -26.98 26.10 -11.03
CA ARG A 636 -28.42 26.35 -11.26
C ARG A 636 -28.71 27.71 -11.90
N GLY A 637 -27.73 28.61 -11.95
CA GLY A 637 -27.89 29.97 -12.48
C GLY A 637 -28.53 30.93 -11.48
N GLY A 638 -28.09 30.88 -10.21
CA GLY A 638 -28.62 31.66 -9.08
C GLY A 638 -28.38 33.17 -9.12
N GLY A 639 -28.82 33.86 -10.18
CA GLY A 639 -29.01 35.33 -10.19
C GLY A 639 -27.89 36.19 -10.79
N GLY A 640 -26.73 35.61 -11.12
CA GLY A 640 -25.63 36.34 -11.77
C GLY A 640 -25.84 36.57 -13.27
N VAL A 641 -25.63 37.81 -13.74
CA VAL A 641 -25.65 38.16 -15.19
C VAL A 641 -24.37 37.69 -15.92
N VAL A 642 -23.29 37.43 -15.17
CA VAL A 642 -22.01 36.95 -15.70
C VAL A 642 -21.91 35.43 -15.46
N PRO A 643 -21.61 34.61 -16.49
CA PRO A 643 -21.43 33.18 -16.30
C PRO A 643 -20.16 32.89 -15.49
N THR A 644 -20.28 32.01 -14.49
CA THR A 644 -19.14 31.55 -13.70
C THR A 644 -18.12 30.84 -14.59
N ARG A 645 -16.83 31.15 -14.41
CA ARG A 645 -15.73 30.58 -15.21
C ARG A 645 -14.85 29.69 -14.37
N LEU A 646 -14.45 28.57 -14.98
CA LEU A 646 -13.43 27.65 -14.50
C LEU A 646 -12.11 28.03 -15.19
N MET A 647 -11.12 28.45 -14.42
CA MET A 647 -9.79 28.83 -14.90
C MET A 647 -8.78 27.73 -14.58
N VAL A 648 -7.98 27.33 -15.56
CA VAL A 648 -6.93 26.31 -15.42
C VAL A 648 -5.60 26.92 -15.82
N ALA A 649 -4.68 27.01 -14.87
CA ALA A 649 -3.40 27.69 -15.02
C ALA A 649 -2.22 26.71 -14.91
N LEU A 650 -1.25 26.87 -15.81
CA LEU A 650 0.07 26.25 -15.70
C LEU A 650 0.97 27.12 -14.81
N PRO A 651 1.76 26.52 -13.89
CA PRO A 651 2.76 27.26 -13.14
C PRO A 651 3.92 27.70 -14.05
N PRO A 652 4.56 28.86 -13.81
CA PRO A 652 5.80 29.22 -14.49
C PRO A 652 6.89 28.15 -14.26
N PRO A 653 7.73 27.82 -15.26
CA PRO A 653 7.87 28.46 -16.58
C PRO A 653 6.95 27.90 -17.68
N PHE A 654 6.10 26.91 -17.36
CA PHE A 654 5.31 26.16 -18.34
C PHE A 654 4.26 27.03 -19.06
N ARG A 655 3.96 26.67 -20.32
CA ARG A 655 3.01 27.38 -21.19
C ARG A 655 2.18 26.38 -21.98
N TRP A 656 0.96 26.75 -22.32
CA TRP A 656 0.11 25.94 -23.19
C TRP A 656 0.67 25.92 -24.62
N ALA A 657 0.64 24.76 -25.26
CA ALA A 657 0.99 24.58 -26.66
C ALA A 657 0.15 25.50 -27.55
N ARG A 658 0.64 25.82 -28.75
CA ARG A 658 -0.04 26.73 -29.70
C ARG A 658 -1.26 26.11 -30.40
N ASP A 659 -1.65 24.88 -30.03
CA ASP A 659 -2.82 24.18 -30.57
C ASP A 659 -4.10 25.04 -30.44
N PRO A 660 -4.88 25.24 -31.52
CA PRO A 660 -6.18 25.91 -31.48
C PRO A 660 -7.31 25.04 -30.91
N GLN A 661 -7.08 23.75 -30.66
CA GLN A 661 -8.05 22.77 -30.16
C GLN A 661 -7.61 22.13 -28.83
N LEU A 662 -6.89 22.88 -27.98
CA LEU A 662 -6.39 22.43 -26.68
C LEU A 662 -7.39 21.62 -25.85
N GLY A 663 -8.68 22.01 -25.86
CA GLY A 663 -9.73 21.32 -25.13
C GLY A 663 -9.89 19.82 -25.44
N ARG A 664 -9.38 19.31 -26.57
CA ARG A 664 -9.36 17.86 -26.86
C ARG A 664 -8.38 17.07 -25.99
N HIS A 665 -7.34 17.73 -25.47
CA HIS A 665 -6.36 17.16 -24.56
C HIS A 665 -6.74 17.39 -23.10
N LEU A 666 -7.94 17.91 -22.80
CA LEU A 666 -8.48 18.05 -21.45
C LEU A 666 -9.73 17.16 -21.30
N SER A 667 -9.80 16.39 -20.22
CA SER A 667 -10.93 15.53 -19.89
C SER A 667 -11.32 15.67 -18.43
N PHE A 668 -12.61 15.48 -18.13
CA PHE A 668 -13.15 15.53 -16.78
C PHE A 668 -13.38 14.11 -16.25
N LEU A 669 -12.91 13.85 -15.02
CA LEU A 669 -13.02 12.56 -14.34
C LEU A 669 -13.66 12.76 -12.95
N PRO A 670 -14.78 12.09 -12.62
CA PRO A 670 -15.40 12.23 -11.31
C PRO A 670 -14.60 11.46 -10.24
N VAL A 671 -14.36 12.11 -9.10
CA VAL A 671 -13.67 11.49 -7.94
C VAL A 671 -14.69 10.84 -6.98
N SER A 672 -15.87 11.45 -6.86
CA SER A 672 -17.03 10.97 -6.10
C SER A 672 -17.84 9.91 -6.85
N THR A 673 -18.73 9.19 -6.16
CA THR A 673 -19.64 8.23 -6.81
C THR A 673 -20.56 9.03 -7.73
N ALA A 674 -20.62 8.66 -9.01
CA ALA A 674 -21.32 9.45 -10.03
C ALA A 674 -22.79 9.66 -9.65
N GLN A 675 -23.15 10.86 -9.21
CA GLN A 675 -24.52 11.17 -8.82
C GLN A 675 -25.35 11.33 -10.11
N PRO A 676 -26.51 10.66 -10.27
CA PRO A 676 -27.31 10.71 -11.51
C PRO A 676 -27.79 12.12 -11.90
N SER A 677 -27.86 13.04 -10.93
CA SER A 677 -28.20 14.46 -11.09
C SER A 677 -26.99 15.41 -10.98
N GLY A 678 -25.79 14.87 -10.78
CA GLY A 678 -24.50 15.56 -10.71
C GLY A 678 -23.71 15.45 -12.01
N PHE A 679 -22.38 15.25 -11.92
CA PHE A 679 -21.51 15.01 -13.08
C PHE A 679 -21.82 13.69 -13.80
N GLY A 680 -22.36 12.69 -13.10
CA GLY A 680 -22.89 11.47 -13.74
C GLY A 680 -24.14 11.70 -14.60
N GLY A 681 -24.74 12.89 -14.54
CA GLY A 681 -25.99 13.24 -15.20
C GLY A 681 -25.84 14.17 -16.42
N PRO A 682 -26.96 14.75 -16.88
CA PRO A 682 -27.00 15.62 -18.07
C PRO A 682 -26.02 16.81 -18.01
N TRP A 683 -25.76 17.35 -16.82
CA TRP A 683 -24.84 18.46 -16.66
C TRP A 683 -23.37 18.09 -16.90
N GLY A 684 -22.92 16.91 -16.49
CA GLY A 684 -21.55 16.47 -16.78
C GLY A 684 -21.29 16.28 -18.27
N VAL A 685 -22.31 15.88 -19.03
CA VAL A 685 -22.28 15.85 -20.51
C VAL A 685 -22.18 17.27 -21.07
N MET A 686 -22.95 18.22 -20.54
CA MET A 686 -22.83 19.64 -20.92
C MET A 686 -21.44 20.22 -20.61
N LEU A 687 -20.85 19.88 -19.45
CA LEU A 687 -19.52 20.33 -19.04
C LEU A 687 -18.42 19.72 -19.93
N SER A 688 -18.52 18.44 -20.24
CA SER A 688 -17.55 17.73 -21.10
C SER A 688 -17.56 18.23 -22.55
N ASN A 689 -18.70 18.75 -23.01
CA ASN A 689 -18.84 19.36 -24.34
C ASN A 689 -18.63 20.89 -24.34
N ALA A 690 -18.33 21.52 -23.20
CA ALA A 690 -18.13 22.96 -23.12
C ALA A 690 -16.75 23.38 -23.68
N THR A 691 -16.69 24.59 -24.25
CA THR A 691 -15.52 25.07 -24.99
C THR A 691 -14.49 25.75 -24.09
N TRP A 692 -13.23 25.34 -24.23
CA TRP A 692 -12.08 25.99 -23.63
C TRP A 692 -11.60 27.17 -24.48
N VAL A 693 -11.33 28.31 -23.84
CA VAL A 693 -10.86 29.56 -24.47
C VAL A 693 -9.62 30.06 -23.71
N ARG A 694 -8.69 30.73 -24.38
CA ARG A 694 -7.52 31.34 -23.72
C ARG A 694 -7.95 32.59 -22.95
N ASN A 695 -7.45 32.77 -21.72
CA ASN A 695 -7.70 33.99 -20.94
C ASN A 695 -7.16 35.23 -21.69
N ALA A 696 -7.91 36.34 -21.67
CA ALA A 696 -7.55 37.54 -22.42
C ALA A 696 -6.27 38.23 -21.91
N THR A 697 -5.98 38.14 -20.61
CA THR A 697 -4.82 38.77 -19.96
C THR A 697 -3.58 37.88 -19.98
N ASN A 698 -3.75 36.55 -19.87
CA ASN A 698 -2.70 35.54 -19.75
C ASN A 698 -2.89 34.35 -20.73
N PRO A 699 -2.97 34.59 -22.06
CA PRO A 699 -3.38 33.58 -23.04
C PRO A 699 -2.41 32.40 -23.23
N PHE A 700 -1.19 32.52 -22.70
CA PHE A 700 -0.15 31.50 -22.78
C PHE A 700 -0.09 30.56 -21.57
N THR A 701 -0.69 30.93 -20.44
CA THR A 701 -0.60 30.16 -19.18
C THR A 701 -1.97 29.80 -18.60
N VAL A 702 -3.05 30.51 -18.96
CA VAL A 702 -4.39 30.28 -18.42
C VAL A 702 -5.41 29.97 -19.53
N LEU A 703 -6.10 28.85 -19.38
CA LEU A 703 -7.32 28.49 -20.10
C LEU A 703 -8.55 28.75 -19.23
N GLU A 704 -9.67 29.08 -19.87
CA GLU A 704 -10.96 29.29 -19.22
C GLU A 704 -12.06 28.47 -19.90
N LEU A 705 -13.02 28.01 -19.12
CA LEU A 705 -14.24 27.39 -19.58
C LEU A 705 -15.43 28.05 -18.88
N ALA A 706 -16.46 28.42 -19.64
CA ALA A 706 -17.71 28.93 -19.08
C ALA A 706 -18.53 27.75 -18.53
N VAL A 707 -18.83 27.77 -17.23
CA VAL A 707 -19.54 26.68 -16.56
C VAL A 707 -20.99 26.62 -17.09
N PRO A 708 -21.46 25.49 -17.64
CA PRO A 708 -22.82 25.40 -18.18
C PRO A 708 -23.88 25.55 -17.08
N VAL A 709 -24.91 26.36 -17.36
CA VAL A 709 -26.05 26.52 -16.45
C VAL A 709 -27.05 25.38 -16.67
N HIS A 710 -27.40 24.66 -15.61
CA HIS A 710 -28.40 23.59 -15.63
C HIS A 710 -29.28 23.64 -14.38
N ARG A 711 -30.53 24.11 -14.55
CA ARG A 711 -31.50 24.28 -13.45
C ARG A 711 -31.85 22.97 -12.72
N GLY A 712 -31.73 21.83 -13.41
CA GLY A 712 -31.97 20.49 -12.84
C GLY A 712 -30.81 19.92 -12.02
N TYR A 713 -29.66 20.60 -11.96
CA TYR A 713 -28.47 20.09 -11.28
C TYR A 713 -28.75 19.89 -9.78
N PHE A 714 -28.48 18.70 -9.24
CA PHE A 714 -28.65 18.43 -7.82
C PHE A 714 -27.59 17.44 -7.34
N ILE A 715 -26.95 17.79 -6.22
CA ILE A 715 -26.04 16.89 -5.52
C ILE A 715 -26.43 16.82 -4.04
N GLY A 716 -26.37 15.62 -3.46
CA GLY A 716 -26.70 15.37 -2.05
C GLY A 716 -25.50 15.48 -1.10
N ALA A 717 -24.30 15.41 -1.66
CA ALA A 717 -23.01 15.56 -1.01
C ALA A 717 -22.00 16.13 -2.03
N ASP A 718 -20.93 16.75 -1.54
CA ASP A 718 -19.93 17.45 -2.37
C ASP A 718 -19.35 16.55 -3.47
N GLU A 719 -19.23 17.12 -4.67
CA GLU A 719 -18.76 16.42 -5.87
C GLU A 719 -17.43 17.02 -6.33
N THR A 720 -16.35 16.22 -6.26
CA THR A 720 -15.02 16.63 -6.72
C THR A 720 -14.75 16.05 -8.11
N ILE A 721 -14.31 16.90 -9.02
CA ILE A 721 -14.03 16.57 -10.43
C ILE A 721 -12.56 16.87 -10.71
N VAL A 722 -11.84 15.88 -11.22
CA VAL A 722 -10.47 16.01 -11.72
C VAL A 722 -10.50 16.43 -13.18
N ILE A 723 -9.66 17.40 -13.53
CA ILE A 723 -9.32 17.79 -14.89
C ILE A 723 -7.99 17.07 -15.21
N ARG A 724 -8.06 16.08 -16.10
CA ARG A 724 -6.90 15.40 -16.65
C ARG A 724 -6.48 16.09 -17.94
N CYS A 725 -5.19 16.39 -18.10
CA CYS A 725 -4.64 16.95 -19.32
C CYS A 725 -3.38 16.23 -19.79
N ASP A 726 -3.33 15.89 -21.07
CA ASP A 726 -2.21 15.13 -21.65
C ASP A 726 -1.00 16.05 -21.94
N ALA A 727 0.21 15.51 -21.77
CA ALA A 727 1.47 16.27 -21.89
C ALA A 727 1.66 17.01 -23.22
N ALA A 728 1.03 16.53 -24.31
CA ALA A 728 1.04 17.18 -25.62
C ALA A 728 0.42 18.60 -25.61
N ALA A 729 -0.41 18.91 -24.61
CA ALA A 729 -0.99 20.24 -24.43
C ALA A 729 0.02 21.28 -23.90
N VAL A 730 1.21 20.87 -23.44
CA VAL A 730 2.25 21.76 -22.90
C VAL A 730 3.29 22.07 -23.98
N PHE A 731 3.65 23.35 -24.09
CA PHE A 731 4.68 23.81 -25.03
C PHE A 731 6.06 23.22 -24.65
N GLY A 732 6.64 22.42 -25.54
CA GLY A 732 7.89 21.69 -25.32
C GLY A 732 7.72 20.24 -24.85
N GLY A 733 6.50 19.85 -24.45
CA GLY A 733 6.22 18.54 -23.85
C GLY A 733 6.73 18.42 -22.40
N CYS A 734 6.34 17.33 -21.75
CA CYS A 734 6.81 16.91 -20.43
C CYS A 734 6.51 15.40 -20.26
N LYS A 735 7.14 14.73 -19.28
CA LYS A 735 6.85 13.32 -18.98
C LYS A 735 5.74 13.20 -17.93
N GLY A 736 4.65 12.52 -18.27
CA GLY A 736 3.51 12.24 -17.37
C GLY A 736 2.17 12.77 -17.88
N VAL A 737 1.23 12.99 -16.96
CA VAL A 737 -0.10 13.53 -17.21
C VAL A 737 -0.37 14.65 -16.20
N LEU A 738 -0.88 15.78 -16.66
CA LEU A 738 -1.19 16.92 -15.80
C LEU A 738 -2.55 16.71 -15.16
N LEU A 739 -2.63 16.85 -13.84
CA LEU A 739 -3.89 16.74 -13.09
C LEU A 739 -4.17 18.06 -12.36
N GLY A 740 -5.44 18.45 -12.31
CA GLY A 740 -5.97 19.44 -11.38
C GLY A 740 -7.36 19.03 -10.93
N SER A 741 -7.94 19.70 -9.95
CA SER A 741 -9.29 19.36 -9.47
C SER A 741 -10.04 20.57 -8.95
N PHE A 742 -11.37 20.49 -8.99
CA PHE A 742 -12.26 21.44 -8.31
C PHE A 742 -13.41 20.68 -7.64
N THR A 743 -13.97 21.27 -6.59
CA THR A 743 -15.10 20.71 -5.82
C THR A 743 -16.32 21.58 -6.01
N ILE A 744 -17.48 20.91 -6.13
CA ILE A 744 -18.81 21.51 -6.16
C ILE A 744 -19.45 21.22 -4.80
N ALA A 745 -19.72 22.27 -4.02
CA ALA A 745 -20.36 22.15 -2.72
C ALA A 745 -21.86 21.90 -2.85
N ALA A 746 -22.37 20.94 -2.10
CA ALA A 746 -23.80 20.65 -1.97
C ALA A 746 -24.48 21.61 -0.99
N ASN A 747 -25.78 21.89 -1.21
CA ASN A 747 -26.56 22.75 -0.32
C ASN A 747 -27.06 22.03 0.96
N THR A 748 -26.59 20.82 1.25
CA THR A 748 -27.02 20.00 2.40
C THR A 748 -26.31 20.42 3.69
N LEU A 749 -27.10 20.74 4.73
CA LEU A 749 -26.58 21.02 6.08
C LEU A 749 -25.77 19.81 6.61
N PRO A 750 -24.64 20.01 7.33
CA PRO A 750 -23.80 18.91 7.82
C PRO A 750 -24.55 17.86 8.66
N ALA A 751 -25.57 18.29 9.42
CA ALA A 751 -26.42 17.41 10.23
C ALA A 751 -27.41 16.54 9.42
N ALA A 752 -27.65 16.87 8.14
CA ALA A 752 -28.55 16.12 7.25
C ALA A 752 -27.81 15.14 6.33
N ALA A 753 -26.51 15.34 6.09
CA ALA A 753 -25.69 14.45 5.25
C ALA A 753 -25.60 13.03 5.83
N SER A 754 -25.50 12.90 7.15
CA SER A 754 -25.55 11.61 7.88
C SER A 754 -26.89 10.89 7.74
N ALA A 755 -28.01 11.62 7.67
CA ALA A 755 -29.34 11.04 7.47
C ALA A 755 -29.57 10.56 6.03
N LEU A 756 -29.12 11.32 5.03
CA LEU A 756 -29.24 10.94 3.60
C LEU A 756 -28.33 9.76 3.23
N SER A 757 -27.16 9.63 3.88
CA SER A 757 -26.30 8.45 3.74
C SER A 757 -26.97 7.15 4.26
N ALA A 758 -27.91 7.25 5.20
CA ALA A 758 -28.63 6.09 5.74
C ALA A 758 -29.83 5.65 4.88
N ILE A 759 -30.32 6.52 3.98
CA ILE A 759 -31.54 6.27 3.18
C ILE A 759 -31.20 5.76 1.76
N THR A 760 -30.00 6.04 1.26
CA THR A 760 -29.52 5.53 -0.04
C THR A 760 -28.64 4.28 0.08
N GLY A 761 -28.18 3.95 1.29
CA GLY A 761 -27.57 2.66 1.58
C GLY A 761 -28.63 1.60 1.85
N VAL A 762 -28.79 0.64 0.93
CA VAL A 762 -29.56 -0.59 1.21
C VAL A 762 -28.76 -1.44 2.20
N VAL A 763 -29.01 -1.21 3.49
CA VAL A 763 -28.56 -2.08 4.59
C VAL A 763 -29.79 -2.42 5.43
N ALA A 764 -30.38 -3.58 5.17
CA ALA A 764 -31.33 -4.20 6.08
C ALA A 764 -30.54 -4.85 7.24
N GLY A 765 -30.92 -4.58 8.50
CA GLY A 765 -30.25 -5.20 9.64
C GLY A 765 -30.41 -4.45 10.97
N ALA A 766 -31.64 -4.35 11.46
CA ALA A 766 -32.04 -3.66 12.68
C ALA A 766 -31.12 -3.86 13.92
N THR A 767 -30.71 -2.75 14.54
CA THR A 767 -30.31 -2.73 15.96
C THR A 767 -31.54 -2.48 16.83
N ALA A 768 -31.95 -3.48 17.62
CA ALA A 768 -32.98 -3.30 18.63
C ALA A 768 -32.46 -2.43 19.78
N VAL A 769 -33.26 -1.45 20.21
CA VAL A 769 -32.92 -0.53 21.29
C VAL A 769 -33.15 -1.19 22.65
N ALA A 770 -32.08 -1.43 23.41
CA ALA A 770 -32.17 -1.78 24.83
C ALA A 770 -32.07 -0.51 25.68
N VAL A 771 -33.21 0.01 26.13
CA VAL A 771 -33.28 1.17 27.03
C VAL A 771 -32.94 0.74 28.45
N VAL A 772 -31.80 1.16 28.99
CA VAL A 772 -31.55 1.15 30.44
C VAL A 772 -31.83 2.56 30.97
N VAL A 773 -32.94 2.72 31.68
CA VAL A 773 -33.30 3.97 32.35
C VAL A 773 -32.59 4.05 33.70
N THR A 774 -31.57 4.91 33.80
CA THR A 774 -31.13 5.51 35.06
C THR A 774 -31.05 7.02 34.87
N GLY A 775 -31.82 7.77 35.66
CA GLY A 775 -32.24 9.12 35.29
C GLY A 775 -31.18 10.22 35.42
N GLY A 776 -31.34 11.25 34.60
CA GLY A 776 -30.66 12.55 34.68
C GLY A 776 -31.31 13.51 33.67
N LEU A 777 -31.93 14.60 34.14
CA LEU A 777 -32.66 15.53 33.28
C LEU A 777 -31.72 16.24 32.30
N GLY A 778 -31.96 16.14 30.99
CA GLY A 778 -31.06 16.73 29.99
C GLY A 778 -31.54 16.85 28.54
N SER A 779 -32.83 16.73 28.21
CA SER A 779 -33.28 16.78 26.81
C SER A 779 -34.76 17.16 26.60
N ILE A 780 -35.04 18.47 26.47
CA ILE A 780 -36.33 19.01 25.96
C ILE A 780 -36.13 19.88 24.70
N LEU A 781 -34.89 20.18 24.29
CA LEU A 781 -34.60 21.10 23.18
C LEU A 781 -34.58 20.46 21.77
N GLU A 782 -34.56 19.13 21.63
CA GLU A 782 -34.39 18.50 20.29
C GLU A 782 -35.70 18.13 19.57
N ILE A 783 -36.86 18.17 20.24
CA ILE A 783 -38.14 17.77 19.63
C ILE A 783 -38.78 18.89 18.77
N GLN A 784 -38.28 20.13 18.82
CA GLN A 784 -38.83 21.25 18.04
C GLN A 784 -38.21 21.42 16.64
N ALA A 785 -37.17 20.68 16.27
CA ALA A 785 -36.47 20.83 14.98
C ALA A 785 -37.23 20.25 13.76
N LEU A 786 -38.20 19.36 13.95
CA LEU A 786 -38.94 18.69 12.87
C LEU A 786 -40.24 19.40 12.44
N GLY A 787 -40.62 20.49 13.10
CA GLY A 787 -41.87 21.23 12.83
C GLY A 787 -41.83 22.24 11.68
N VAL A 788 -40.71 22.38 10.95
CA VAL A 788 -40.44 23.57 10.11
C VAL A 788 -40.62 23.35 8.59
N PHE A 789 -40.69 22.10 8.11
CA PHE A 789 -40.86 21.84 6.66
C PHE A 789 -42.32 21.84 6.15
N ALA A 790 -43.32 22.09 7.01
CA ALA A 790 -44.72 22.14 6.63
C ALA A 790 -45.21 23.51 6.07
N ARG A 791 -44.32 24.51 5.92
CA ARG A 791 -44.67 25.85 5.37
C ARG A 791 -43.60 26.42 4.44
N MET A 792 -43.43 25.82 3.26
CA MET A 792 -42.90 26.53 2.09
C MET A 792 -43.76 26.25 0.85
N SER A 793 -44.65 27.18 0.54
CA SER A 793 -45.50 27.16 -0.65
C SER A 793 -44.75 27.75 -1.84
N CYS A 794 -43.94 26.94 -2.54
CA CYS A 794 -43.51 27.15 -3.94
C CYS A 794 -42.68 25.94 -4.42
N ALA A 795 -43.36 24.89 -4.89
CA ALA A 795 -42.74 23.74 -5.56
C ALA A 795 -43.49 23.46 -6.87
N SER A 796 -42.76 23.10 -7.92
CA SER A 796 -43.29 22.95 -9.28
C SER A 796 -43.98 21.60 -9.49
N ALA A 797 -44.88 21.50 -10.48
CA ALA A 797 -45.62 20.27 -10.73
C ALA A 797 -44.73 19.05 -11.06
N GLN A 798 -43.52 19.29 -11.58
CA GLN A 798 -42.53 18.25 -11.89
C GLN A 798 -42.02 17.54 -10.62
N GLU A 799 -41.91 18.25 -9.49
CA GLU A 799 -41.37 17.72 -8.22
C GLU A 799 -42.35 16.80 -7.47
N ARG A 800 -43.63 16.76 -7.88
CA ARG A 800 -44.61 15.78 -7.37
C ARG A 800 -44.63 14.46 -8.15
N ALA A 801 -44.01 14.39 -9.32
CA ALA A 801 -44.08 13.21 -10.19
C ALA A 801 -43.06 12.12 -9.81
N SER A 802 -41.98 12.47 -9.09
CA SER A 802 -40.89 11.57 -8.72
C SER A 802 -41.09 10.82 -7.39
N THR A 803 -42.26 10.95 -6.75
CA THR A 803 -42.59 10.33 -5.45
C THR A 803 -43.75 9.31 -5.50
N VAL A 804 -44.10 8.79 -6.67
CA VAL A 804 -45.14 7.75 -6.82
C VAL A 804 -44.52 6.36 -7.03
N ALA A 805 -43.93 5.80 -5.97
CA ALA A 805 -43.50 4.40 -5.93
C ALA A 805 -43.35 3.83 -4.50
N LEU A 806 -44.25 4.16 -3.57
CA LEU A 806 -44.41 3.44 -2.29
C LEU A 806 -45.76 3.79 -1.64
N PRO A 807 -46.82 2.97 -1.84
CA PRO A 807 -47.99 3.02 -0.98
C PRO A 807 -47.69 2.38 0.38
N TYR A 808 -48.63 2.57 1.32
CA TYR A 808 -48.68 2.04 2.70
C TYR A 808 -48.08 2.92 3.82
N PHE A 809 -48.96 3.79 4.33
CA PHE A 809 -49.15 4.19 5.74
C PHE A 809 -47.98 4.92 6.47
N LEU A 810 -48.16 6.11 7.05
CA LEU A 810 -49.21 6.48 8.01
C LEU A 810 -49.57 7.98 7.97
N SER A 811 -50.83 8.30 8.21
CA SER A 811 -51.36 9.66 8.36
C SER A 811 -51.96 9.85 9.76
N VAL A 812 -51.49 10.86 10.52
CA VAL A 812 -51.98 11.15 11.88
C VAL A 812 -52.82 12.43 11.87
N PHE A 813 -54.11 12.31 12.20
CA PHE A 813 -54.96 13.44 12.53
C PHE A 813 -54.95 13.69 14.05
N ALA A 814 -54.79 14.95 14.46
CA ALA A 814 -54.80 15.34 15.87
C ALA A 814 -56.20 15.78 16.32
N ALA A 815 -56.69 15.17 17.40
CA ALA A 815 -57.82 15.66 18.20
C ALA A 815 -57.57 15.32 19.69
N LEU A 816 -58.22 16.06 20.60
CA LEU A 816 -57.80 16.20 21.99
C LEU A 816 -58.18 15.02 22.91
N ASN A 817 -57.17 14.44 23.58
CA ASN A 817 -57.20 13.55 24.76
C ASN A 817 -57.92 12.17 24.67
N PRO A 818 -57.46 11.14 25.42
CA PRO A 818 -56.11 10.85 25.92
C PRO A 818 -55.47 9.62 25.24
N LEU A 819 -54.17 9.42 25.50
CA LEU A 819 -53.31 8.44 24.83
C LEU A 819 -53.80 6.97 24.90
N TRP A 820 -53.69 6.29 23.75
CA TRP A 820 -53.35 4.87 23.67
C TRP A 820 -52.23 4.69 22.64
N MET A 821 -51.18 3.96 23.04
CA MET A 821 -50.03 3.65 22.20
C MET A 821 -50.12 2.19 21.77
N VAL A 822 -50.17 1.92 20.47
CA VAL A 822 -49.94 0.60 19.89
C VAL A 822 -48.86 0.77 18.84
N VAL A 823 -47.70 0.16 19.10
CA VAL A 823 -46.56 0.17 18.18
C VAL A 823 -46.73 -1.00 17.20
N GLY A 824 -46.56 -0.71 15.91
CA GLY A 824 -46.46 -1.66 14.81
C GLY A 824 -45.49 -1.11 13.77
#